data_AF-A0AA40THU3-F1
#
_entry.id   AF-A0AA40THU3-F1
#
_cell.length_a   1.000
_cell.length_b   1.000
_cell.length_c   1.000
_cell.angle_alpha   90.00
_cell.angle_beta   90.00
_cell.angle_gamma   90.00
#
_symmetry.space_group_name_H-M   'P 1'
#
loop_
_entity.id
_entity.type
_entity.pdbx_description
1 polymer ?
#
loop_
_entity_poly.entity_id
_entity_poly.type
_entity_poly.pdbx_seq_one_letter_code
_entity_poly.pdbx_strand_id
1 'polypeptide(L)'
;MPNPKSYSRIAIAVSAALTSMVFSAHAAWIDVDSLPSSGLVSSLPPELQALFPAQANASFAKTSATPNYVYQWSAGTIPVYGHGLTLNGPGAEAFEHTITVIQNSATGSPGVIFGDDLTIRTQSKNAANNGKDVDGIRTHGANTPDNPVFIITGDRTSIYVDGQDGDGINAGYNSYSQGWKGSANIYVGDDLYIQTTGYQGRGITANAMKDATQAKNTIVVGDRAHIVTIGDSSEGLRTGQSGSSIRLGDDATIETSGASSTGIYAASSSKTELGKNATITVNGVSAHAVYSTNATVNLGENATINVNNSAKAASYSKAPRGLYAASRGAINLAGGAAITMAGNHSNESYAISTETGGSVDGSAGGRFLIDGDLHAAGATAASSSLPQQNSTITLNMTDNSLWSGASYITSVTAGTGVISLQMSDATWNMTNSSTLTDLTLNGGSVVNFGHTDGEPWQTLTINEDFTGNGGKLVFNTVLNDDTSETDKLKVLGNTAGNAFVAVNNIGGTGAQTVEGIEIIEVAGNSDGTFEKAGRIVAGAYDYNVVQKGSNWYLTSFIPAPPDPEEPDPVDPDPVDPIDPDPVDPDPVDPDPVDPIDPGPVDPDPVDPIIPEPEIPVAPPVTEQQYRPEAGSYLANNYAANTLFMTRLHDRLGETQYIDMLTGEKKVTSMWMRNVGAHTRFKDGSGQLKTQSNSYVLQFGGDLAQWSSDGLDRWHIGAMAGYANSQNSTQSSLTGYYSRGQVTGYSVGLYGTWYANDADKTGTYVDTWMLYNCFDNKVMGQEQATEKYKSSGITASVEAGYSFKLGENERNSYWLQPKAQVVWMDVQADSHREANGTRVKDNTDGNLMTRLGVKAFINGHNAIDDGKSREFQPFVEANWIHNTQTTSVKMDDVSNDMRGTKNIGELKVGVEGQITPRLNVWSNVAQQIGDKGYSDTRGMLGVKYNF
;
A
#
# COMPACT_ATOMS: atom_id res chain seq x y z
N MET A 1 37.78 54.69 2.01
CA MET A 1 37.83 53.56 1.07
C MET A 1 36.99 53.95 -0.13
N PRO A 2 37.48 53.87 -1.37
CA PRO A 2 36.66 54.19 -2.54
C PRO A 2 35.57 53.12 -2.70
N ASN A 3 34.38 53.56 -3.12
CA ASN A 3 33.21 52.71 -3.43
C ASN A 3 33.63 51.47 -4.23
N PRO A 4 32.99 50.30 -4.02
CA PRO A 4 33.15 49.20 -4.96
C PRO A 4 32.77 49.75 -6.33
N LYS A 5 33.72 49.76 -7.25
CA LYS A 5 33.46 50.01 -8.66
C LYS A 5 32.31 49.09 -9.05
N SER A 6 31.28 49.65 -9.66
CA SER A 6 30.12 48.94 -10.19
C SER A 6 30.60 47.99 -11.29
N TYR A 7 31.20 46.86 -10.93
CA TYR A 7 31.55 45.84 -11.88
C TYR A 7 30.24 45.17 -12.30
N SER A 8 29.78 45.49 -13.50
CA SER A 8 28.68 44.81 -14.16
C SER A 8 29.01 43.33 -14.36
N ARG A 9 28.02 42.47 -14.13
CA ARG A 9 28.06 41.08 -14.55
C ARG A 9 27.36 41.07 -15.90
N ILE A 10 28.11 40.83 -16.97
CA ILE A 10 27.50 40.26 -18.16
C ILE A 10 27.68 38.76 -17.96
N ALA A 11 26.69 38.11 -17.35
CA ALA A 11 26.63 36.67 -17.37
C ALA A 11 26.30 36.28 -18.81
N ILE A 12 27.35 36.09 -19.62
CA ILE A 12 27.16 35.67 -21.00
C ILE A 12 26.47 34.30 -20.96
N ALA A 13 25.39 34.13 -21.74
CA ALA A 13 24.58 32.91 -21.90
C ALA A 13 25.35 31.63 -22.36
N VAL A 14 26.68 31.68 -22.31
CA VAL A 14 27.68 30.70 -22.74
C VAL A 14 27.83 29.51 -21.79
N SER A 15 27.20 29.52 -20.61
CA SER A 15 27.40 28.50 -19.57
C SER A 15 27.16 27.05 -20.02
N ALA A 16 26.38 26.83 -21.09
CA ALA A 16 26.13 25.48 -21.62
C ALA A 16 26.27 25.30 -23.14
N ALA A 17 26.57 26.35 -23.91
CA ALA A 17 26.88 26.19 -25.34
C ALA A 17 28.24 25.48 -25.57
N LEU A 18 29.10 25.42 -24.55
CA LEU A 18 30.48 24.93 -24.61
C LEU A 18 30.75 23.63 -23.82
N THR A 19 29.75 23.03 -23.15
CA THR A 19 29.94 21.88 -22.24
C THR A 19 30.23 20.54 -22.94
N SER A 20 30.65 20.52 -24.20
CA SER A 20 31.33 19.34 -24.76
C SER A 20 32.84 19.30 -24.47
N MET A 21 33.45 20.34 -23.88
CA MET A 21 34.86 20.31 -23.46
C MET A 21 35.10 21.08 -22.15
N VAL A 22 35.63 20.35 -21.16
CA VAL A 22 36.37 20.74 -19.95
C VAL A 22 36.68 22.23 -19.78
N PHE A 23 35.70 23.08 -19.45
CA PHE A 23 35.90 24.37 -18.78
C PHE A 23 34.67 24.73 -17.95
N SER A 24 34.86 25.00 -16.66
CA SER A 24 33.85 25.66 -15.84
C SER A 24 33.69 27.10 -16.34
N ALA A 25 32.55 27.42 -16.95
CA ALA A 25 32.23 28.78 -17.36
C ALA A 25 32.08 29.65 -16.10
N HIS A 26 33.11 30.44 -15.80
CA HIS A 26 33.00 31.50 -14.82
C HIS A 26 32.25 32.65 -15.50
N ALA A 27 31.19 33.18 -14.88
CA ALA A 27 30.61 34.46 -15.29
C ALA A 27 31.74 35.50 -15.40
N ALA A 28 32.01 35.98 -16.61
CA ALA A 28 33.05 36.97 -16.83
C ALA A 28 32.53 38.34 -16.41
N TRP A 29 33.29 39.05 -15.58
CA TRP A 29 32.98 40.44 -15.21
C TRP A 29 33.35 41.34 -16.39
N ILE A 30 32.39 41.64 -17.24
CA ILE A 30 32.59 42.55 -18.37
C ILE A 30 31.92 43.89 -18.05
N ASP A 31 32.73 44.86 -17.68
CA ASP A 31 32.30 46.24 -17.55
C ASP A 31 32.33 46.90 -18.95
N VAL A 32 31.18 46.94 -19.63
CA VAL A 32 31.08 47.62 -20.94
C VAL A 32 31.37 49.11 -20.83
N ASP A 33 31.13 49.73 -19.68
CA ASP A 33 31.46 51.14 -19.41
C ASP A 33 32.97 51.37 -19.24
N SER A 34 33.77 50.33 -18.98
CA SER A 34 35.24 50.38 -18.96
C SER A 34 35.92 50.28 -20.34
N LEU A 35 35.20 49.83 -21.37
CA LEU A 35 35.74 49.72 -22.74
C LEU A 35 36.21 51.09 -23.29
N PRO A 36 37.17 51.15 -24.23
CA PRO A 36 37.53 52.42 -24.89
C PRO A 36 36.35 52.99 -25.70
N SER A 37 36.36 54.30 -25.98
CA SER A 37 35.26 54.96 -26.71
C SER A 37 35.07 54.44 -28.14
N SER A 38 36.12 53.87 -28.75
CA SER A 38 36.08 53.08 -29.97
C SER A 38 37.29 52.16 -30.03
N GLY A 39 37.23 51.10 -30.83
CA GLY A 39 38.32 50.13 -30.96
C GLY A 39 38.04 49.04 -31.99
N LEU A 40 39.01 48.13 -32.15
CA LEU A 40 38.83 46.92 -32.96
C LEU A 40 38.07 45.88 -32.15
N VAL A 41 37.25 45.05 -32.79
CA VAL A 41 36.57 43.94 -32.10
C VAL A 41 37.56 42.97 -31.46
N SER A 42 38.75 42.80 -32.06
CA SER A 42 39.84 42.00 -31.50
C SER A 42 40.41 42.55 -30.18
N SER A 43 40.06 43.78 -29.79
CA SER A 43 40.44 44.36 -28.49
C SER A 43 39.35 44.25 -27.42
N LEU A 44 38.20 43.63 -27.73
CA LEU A 44 37.16 43.33 -26.73
C LEU A 44 37.60 42.15 -25.84
N PRO A 45 37.01 41.94 -24.65
CA PRO A 45 37.24 40.75 -23.86
C PRO A 45 36.98 39.46 -24.67
N PRO A 46 37.79 38.40 -24.50
CA PRO A 46 37.64 37.13 -25.25
C PRO A 46 36.23 36.54 -25.19
N GLU A 47 35.54 36.75 -24.08
CA GLU A 47 34.20 36.22 -23.84
C GLU A 47 33.15 36.93 -24.70
N LEU A 48 33.27 38.24 -24.94
CA LEU A 48 32.46 38.94 -25.94
C LEU A 48 32.87 38.57 -27.37
N GLN A 49 34.18 38.37 -27.60
CA GLN A 49 34.66 37.95 -28.93
C GLN A 49 34.05 36.63 -29.38
N ALA A 50 33.85 35.69 -28.45
CA ALA A 50 33.27 34.37 -28.71
C ALA A 50 31.81 34.43 -29.21
N LEU A 51 31.09 35.54 -28.98
CA LEU A 51 29.71 35.72 -29.40
C LEU A 51 29.57 36.36 -30.79
N PHE A 52 30.65 36.96 -31.30
CA PHE A 52 30.58 37.60 -32.62
C PHE A 52 30.65 36.55 -33.73
N PRO A 53 29.79 36.67 -34.75
CA PRO A 53 29.98 35.90 -35.97
C PRO A 53 31.31 36.26 -36.63
N ALA A 54 31.92 35.32 -37.35
CA ALA A 54 33.20 35.53 -38.03
C ALA A 54 33.18 36.69 -39.05
N GLN A 55 31.99 37.04 -39.55
CA GLN A 55 31.77 38.16 -40.47
C GLN A 55 31.30 39.45 -39.77
N ALA A 56 31.36 39.53 -38.44
CA ALA A 56 31.10 40.74 -37.68
C ALA A 56 32.06 41.88 -38.06
N ASN A 57 31.61 43.10 -37.81
CA ASN A 57 32.38 44.29 -38.17
C ASN A 57 33.73 44.32 -37.42
N ALA A 58 34.76 44.86 -38.07
CA ALA A 58 36.10 44.88 -37.50
C ALA A 58 36.27 45.86 -36.31
N SER A 59 35.31 46.76 -36.09
CA SER A 59 35.37 47.83 -35.10
C SER A 59 34.08 48.05 -34.32
N PHE A 60 34.21 48.59 -33.11
CA PHE A 60 33.10 49.02 -32.24
C PHE A 60 33.27 50.48 -31.79
N ALA A 61 32.17 51.11 -31.37
CA ALA A 61 32.18 52.44 -30.77
C ALA A 61 31.10 52.56 -29.69
N LYS A 62 31.43 53.26 -28.60
CA LYS A 62 30.48 53.58 -27.54
C LYS A 62 29.55 54.69 -27.95
N THR A 63 28.29 54.53 -27.60
CA THR A 63 27.25 55.54 -27.81
C THR A 63 26.93 56.24 -26.49
N SER A 64 27.18 57.55 -26.42
CA SER A 64 26.83 58.37 -25.24
C SER A 64 25.41 58.95 -25.30
N ALA A 65 24.72 58.79 -26.43
CA ALA A 65 23.33 59.21 -26.59
C ALA A 65 22.39 58.11 -26.07
N THR A 66 21.33 58.50 -25.37
CA THR A 66 20.24 57.62 -24.93
C THR A 66 19.10 57.70 -25.95
N PRO A 67 19.06 56.85 -26.99
CA PRO A 67 18.01 56.93 -27.99
C PRO A 67 16.67 56.46 -27.41
N ASN A 68 15.55 56.87 -28.01
CA ASN A 68 14.24 56.31 -27.65
C ASN A 68 14.02 54.92 -28.28
N TYR A 69 14.71 54.60 -29.39
CA TYR A 69 14.67 53.35 -30.14
C TYR A 69 15.99 53.14 -30.88
N VAL A 70 16.34 51.89 -31.22
CA VAL A 70 17.60 51.56 -31.92
C VAL A 70 17.30 50.92 -33.26
N TYR A 71 17.86 51.49 -34.32
CA TYR A 71 17.71 51.01 -35.69
C TYR A 71 19.07 50.85 -36.35
N GLN A 72 19.44 49.62 -36.70
CA GLN A 72 20.72 49.31 -37.35
C GLN A 72 20.49 48.66 -38.72
N TRP A 73 20.95 49.31 -39.79
CA TRP A 73 20.60 48.96 -41.18
C TRP A 73 21.69 48.22 -41.98
N SER A 74 22.98 48.37 -41.61
CA SER A 74 24.09 47.81 -42.40
C SER A 74 25.30 47.45 -41.54
N ALA A 75 26.17 46.59 -42.08
CA ALA A 75 27.45 46.23 -41.50
C ALA A 75 28.36 47.49 -41.43
N GLY A 76 28.69 47.93 -40.22
CA GLY A 76 29.42 49.17 -39.91
C GLY A 76 30.01 49.12 -38.50
N THR A 77 30.43 50.22 -37.91
CA THR A 77 30.93 50.17 -36.52
C THR A 77 29.84 49.67 -35.56
N ILE A 78 30.13 48.65 -34.74
CA ILE A 78 29.17 48.10 -33.78
C ILE A 78 28.90 49.13 -32.67
N PRO A 79 27.65 49.62 -32.52
CA PRO A 79 27.29 50.48 -31.41
C PRO A 79 27.26 49.70 -30.09
N VAL A 80 27.90 50.25 -29.07
CA VAL A 80 27.91 49.72 -27.69
C VAL A 80 27.22 50.73 -26.79
N TYR A 81 26.09 50.35 -26.23
CA TYR A 81 25.37 51.12 -25.21
C TYR A 81 25.77 50.63 -23.81
N GLY A 82 26.00 51.56 -22.89
CA GLY A 82 26.33 51.26 -21.48
C GLY A 82 25.15 50.71 -20.68
N HIS A 83 25.27 50.76 -19.35
CA HIS A 83 24.25 50.23 -18.42
C HIS A 83 23.03 51.14 -18.24
N GLY A 84 21.90 50.57 -17.80
CA GLY A 84 20.73 51.32 -17.32
C GLY A 84 19.96 52.06 -18.42
N LEU A 85 20.04 51.58 -19.66
CA LEU A 85 19.36 52.21 -20.79
C LEU A 85 17.85 51.90 -20.77
N THR A 86 17.02 52.93 -20.92
CA THR A 86 15.57 52.76 -21.14
C THR A 86 15.20 53.22 -22.55
N LEU A 87 14.59 52.32 -23.33
CA LEU A 87 14.04 52.58 -24.64
C LEU A 87 12.51 52.56 -24.58
N ASN A 88 11.87 53.63 -25.03
CA ASN A 88 10.42 53.76 -25.07
C ASN A 88 9.96 53.87 -26.53
N GLY A 89 9.36 52.79 -27.02
CA GLY A 89 8.84 52.66 -28.37
C GLY A 89 7.37 53.09 -28.54
N PRO A 90 6.83 52.90 -29.76
CA PRO A 90 7.60 52.61 -30.97
C PRO A 90 8.39 53.88 -31.37
N GLY A 91 9.43 53.69 -32.17
CA GLY A 91 10.25 54.78 -32.69
C GLY A 91 9.53 55.74 -33.63
N ALA A 92 10.28 56.61 -34.32
CA ALA A 92 9.74 57.60 -35.26
C ALA A 92 9.47 57.06 -36.68
N GLU A 93 9.67 55.76 -36.92
CA GLU A 93 9.43 55.11 -38.21
C GLU A 93 8.04 54.46 -38.31
N ALA A 94 7.63 54.07 -39.52
CA ALA A 94 6.37 53.40 -39.85
C ALA A 94 6.24 51.95 -39.31
N PHE A 95 7.21 51.47 -38.54
CA PHE A 95 7.30 50.10 -38.03
C PHE A 95 7.20 50.10 -36.49
N GLU A 96 6.29 49.32 -35.91
CA GLU A 96 5.93 49.40 -34.48
C GLU A 96 6.89 48.60 -33.57
N HIS A 97 8.21 48.87 -33.63
CA HIS A 97 9.23 48.12 -32.87
C HIS A 97 10.23 49.04 -32.13
N THR A 98 10.89 48.56 -31.06
CA THR A 98 11.85 49.36 -30.28
C THR A 98 13.31 49.15 -30.65
N ILE A 99 13.75 47.91 -30.86
CA ILE A 99 15.08 47.58 -31.40
C ILE A 99 14.90 46.80 -32.70
N THR A 100 15.44 47.32 -33.80
CA THR A 100 15.40 46.66 -35.10
C THR A 100 16.81 46.59 -35.70
N VAL A 101 17.27 45.37 -36.00
CA VAL A 101 18.54 45.13 -36.69
C VAL A 101 18.30 44.42 -38.01
N ILE A 102 18.84 45.00 -39.07
CA ILE A 102 18.51 44.69 -40.45
C ILE A 102 19.77 44.51 -41.26
N GLN A 103 19.74 43.53 -42.15
CA GLN A 103 20.77 43.36 -43.17
C GLN A 103 20.17 43.25 -44.56
N ASN A 104 20.45 44.22 -45.45
CA ASN A 104 19.94 44.20 -46.82
C ASN A 104 20.94 43.76 -47.90
N SER A 105 22.18 43.42 -47.50
CA SER A 105 23.22 42.88 -48.40
C SER A 105 23.67 41.50 -47.93
N ALA A 106 24.37 40.74 -48.77
CA ALA A 106 24.89 39.42 -48.38
C ALA A 106 26.21 39.45 -47.59
N THR A 107 26.81 40.62 -47.36
CA THR A 107 28.18 40.77 -46.83
C THR A 107 28.23 41.52 -45.50
N GLY A 108 28.93 40.96 -44.51
CA GLY A 108 29.14 41.54 -43.18
C GLY A 108 27.92 41.42 -42.25
N SER A 109 28.16 41.21 -40.96
CA SER A 109 27.11 40.98 -39.95
C SER A 109 26.84 42.26 -39.16
N PRO A 110 25.66 42.90 -39.30
CA PRO A 110 25.28 44.01 -38.45
C PRO A 110 24.90 43.50 -37.05
N GLY A 111 25.19 44.32 -36.04
CA GLY A 111 24.77 44.02 -34.68
C GLY A 111 24.92 45.19 -33.73
N VAL A 112 24.42 45.00 -32.52
CA VAL A 112 24.40 45.99 -31.44
C VAL A 112 24.66 45.30 -30.10
N ILE A 113 25.31 46.01 -29.19
CA ILE A 113 25.60 45.55 -27.82
C ILE A 113 24.97 46.52 -26.83
N PHE A 114 24.29 45.97 -25.83
CA PHE A 114 23.80 46.67 -24.65
C PHE A 114 24.44 46.08 -23.40
N GLY A 115 24.83 46.92 -22.46
CA GLY A 115 25.17 46.49 -21.10
C GLY A 115 23.95 46.02 -20.32
N ASP A 116 24.15 45.80 -19.02
CA ASP A 116 23.08 45.44 -18.10
C ASP A 116 21.97 46.48 -17.96
N ASP A 117 20.84 46.05 -17.38
CA ASP A 117 19.71 46.88 -16.97
C ASP A 117 19.04 47.59 -18.16
N LEU A 118 19.05 46.95 -19.34
CA LEU A 118 18.30 47.41 -20.52
C LEU A 118 16.80 47.25 -20.27
N THR A 119 16.05 48.35 -20.31
CA THR A 119 14.58 48.33 -20.26
C THR A 119 13.99 48.75 -21.60
N ILE A 120 13.10 47.92 -22.15
CA ILE A 120 12.36 48.19 -23.38
C ILE A 120 10.87 48.27 -23.04
N ARG A 121 10.19 49.32 -23.49
CA ARG A 121 8.73 49.44 -23.43
C ARG A 121 8.20 49.72 -24.81
N THR A 122 7.45 48.79 -25.39
CA THR A 122 6.77 48.95 -26.67
C THR A 122 5.27 48.79 -26.48
N GLN A 123 4.49 49.73 -26.99
CA GLN A 123 3.03 49.63 -27.04
C GLN A 123 2.58 50.16 -28.40
N SER A 124 1.54 49.60 -29.02
CA SER A 124 1.04 50.20 -30.26
C SER A 124 0.51 51.61 -30.02
N LYS A 125 0.84 52.55 -30.92
CA LYS A 125 0.30 53.92 -30.91
C LYS A 125 -0.77 54.14 -31.99
N ASN A 126 -0.99 53.18 -32.88
CA ASN A 126 -1.80 53.36 -34.08
C ASN A 126 -3.08 52.52 -34.05
N ALA A 127 -4.23 53.19 -33.93
CA ALA A 127 -5.54 52.55 -34.08
C ALA A 127 -5.73 51.87 -35.45
N ALA A 128 -5.03 52.34 -36.50
CA ALA A 128 -5.14 51.76 -37.85
C ALA A 128 -4.43 50.42 -38.01
N ASN A 129 -3.44 50.10 -37.15
CA ASN A 129 -2.76 48.80 -37.16
C ASN A 129 -3.41 47.81 -36.16
N ASN A 130 -4.48 48.22 -35.47
CA ASN A 130 -5.17 47.45 -34.41
C ASN A 130 -4.22 46.83 -33.37
N GLY A 131 -3.08 47.48 -33.13
CA GLY A 131 -2.07 46.96 -32.23
C GLY A 131 -1.25 45.76 -32.73
N LYS A 132 -1.27 45.43 -34.02
CA LYS A 132 -0.59 44.26 -34.58
C LYS A 132 0.92 44.46 -34.75
N ASP A 133 1.68 43.39 -34.60
CA ASP A 133 3.10 43.30 -35.00
C ASP A 133 4.02 44.24 -34.19
N VAL A 134 3.79 44.32 -32.88
CA VAL A 134 4.53 45.21 -31.97
C VAL A 134 5.64 44.43 -31.26
N ASP A 135 6.91 44.77 -31.49
CA ASP A 135 8.01 43.98 -30.92
C ASP A 135 8.92 44.80 -30.00
N GLY A 136 9.49 44.13 -29.00
CA GLY A 136 10.60 44.67 -28.21
C GLY A 136 11.88 44.71 -29.05
N ILE A 137 12.37 43.52 -29.39
CA ILE A 137 13.56 43.29 -30.22
C ILE A 137 13.16 42.52 -31.48
N ARG A 138 13.48 43.05 -32.65
CA ARG A 138 13.23 42.40 -33.94
C ARG A 138 14.47 42.37 -34.82
N THR A 139 14.63 41.25 -35.54
CA THR A 139 15.65 41.08 -36.57
C THR A 139 15.02 40.70 -37.90
N HIS A 140 15.53 41.27 -39.00
CA HIS A 140 15.09 40.94 -40.36
C HIS A 140 16.20 41.14 -41.41
N GLY A 141 16.00 40.69 -42.64
CA GLY A 141 16.96 40.93 -43.74
C GLY A 141 17.22 39.72 -44.63
N ALA A 142 18.33 39.78 -45.41
CA ALA A 142 18.83 38.76 -46.35
C ALA A 142 19.96 37.90 -45.77
N ASN A 143 20.10 37.93 -44.45
CA ASN A 143 21.12 37.29 -43.63
C ASN A 143 21.14 35.76 -43.77
N THR A 144 22.35 35.21 -43.88
CA THR A 144 22.60 33.77 -44.05
C THR A 144 23.23 33.19 -42.78
N PRO A 145 23.30 31.85 -42.60
CA PRO A 145 23.93 31.26 -41.44
C PRO A 145 25.39 31.68 -41.23
N ASP A 146 26.13 31.93 -42.31
CA ASP A 146 27.52 32.41 -42.26
C ASP A 146 27.64 33.91 -41.98
N ASN A 147 26.53 34.63 -42.15
CA ASN A 147 26.44 36.07 -41.99
C ASN A 147 25.13 36.48 -41.30
N PRO A 148 24.96 36.13 -40.01
CA PRO A 148 23.74 36.43 -39.28
C PRO A 148 23.76 37.87 -38.77
N VAL A 149 22.59 38.45 -38.51
CA VAL A 149 22.54 39.61 -37.62
C VAL A 149 22.78 39.17 -36.19
N PHE A 150 23.34 40.01 -35.33
CA PHE A 150 23.51 39.65 -33.92
C PHE A 150 23.12 40.77 -32.96
N ILE A 151 22.59 40.40 -31.81
CA ILE A 151 22.22 41.31 -30.73
C ILE A 151 22.74 40.72 -29.43
N ILE A 152 23.41 41.53 -28.62
CA ILE A 152 23.88 41.13 -27.29
C ILE A 152 23.28 42.10 -26.26
N THR A 153 22.62 41.57 -25.24
CA THR A 153 22.16 42.34 -24.08
C THR A 153 22.76 41.75 -22.80
N GLY A 154 23.12 42.62 -21.85
CA GLY A 154 23.62 42.20 -20.53
C GLY A 154 22.52 41.66 -19.60
N ASP A 155 22.87 41.53 -18.32
CA ASP A 155 21.97 41.01 -17.31
C ASP A 155 20.79 41.96 -17.03
N ARG A 156 19.70 41.44 -16.47
CA ARG A 156 18.51 42.21 -16.04
C ARG A 156 17.85 43.00 -17.17
N THR A 157 17.88 42.44 -18.38
CA THR A 157 17.13 42.99 -19.52
C THR A 157 15.64 42.83 -19.24
N SER A 158 14.86 43.91 -19.29
CA SER A 158 13.41 43.93 -19.06
C SER A 158 12.65 44.42 -20.29
N ILE A 159 11.74 43.63 -20.83
CA ILE A 159 11.00 43.94 -22.06
C ILE A 159 9.50 43.89 -21.78
N TYR A 160 8.80 44.99 -22.08
CA TYR A 160 7.35 45.10 -21.98
C TYR A 160 6.77 45.37 -23.35
N VAL A 161 5.89 44.50 -23.82
CA VAL A 161 5.23 44.61 -25.13
C VAL A 161 3.72 44.54 -24.95
N ASP A 162 3.02 45.57 -25.40
CA ASP A 162 1.55 45.60 -25.46
C ASP A 162 1.07 45.72 -26.91
N GLY A 163 0.60 44.61 -27.47
CA GLY A 163 0.18 44.51 -28.86
C GLY A 163 -0.30 43.10 -29.26
N GLN A 164 -1.26 43.08 -30.18
CA GLN A 164 -1.62 41.87 -30.92
C GLN A 164 -0.42 41.39 -31.76
N ASP A 165 -0.19 40.08 -31.86
CA ASP A 165 0.95 39.51 -32.60
C ASP A 165 2.33 40.08 -32.18
N GLY A 166 2.42 40.61 -30.95
CA GLY A 166 3.61 41.30 -30.47
C GLY A 166 4.58 40.39 -29.73
N ASP A 167 5.85 40.45 -30.09
CA ASP A 167 6.89 39.58 -29.54
C ASP A 167 7.89 40.36 -28.66
N GLY A 168 8.25 39.83 -27.50
CA GLY A 168 9.34 40.39 -26.68
C GLY A 168 10.66 40.39 -27.45
N ILE A 169 11.03 39.22 -27.99
CA ILE A 169 12.18 39.02 -28.87
C ILE A 169 11.76 38.21 -30.10
N ASN A 170 12.05 38.71 -31.29
CA ASN A 170 11.70 38.08 -32.56
C ASN A 170 12.92 37.93 -33.48
N ALA A 171 13.44 36.71 -33.54
CA ALA A 171 14.52 36.32 -34.43
C ALA A 171 14.01 35.79 -35.78
N GLY A 172 14.32 36.52 -36.85
CA GLY A 172 14.11 36.06 -38.22
C GLY A 172 12.77 36.43 -38.87
N TYR A 173 12.14 37.55 -38.48
CA TYR A 173 10.95 38.06 -39.15
C TYR A 173 11.26 38.41 -40.62
N ASN A 174 10.48 37.89 -41.58
CA ASN A 174 10.62 38.24 -43.01
C ASN A 174 9.25 38.29 -43.71
N SER A 175 9.09 39.23 -44.65
CA SER A 175 7.89 39.26 -45.51
C SER A 175 7.91 38.10 -46.51
N TYR A 176 6.86 37.27 -46.45
CA TYR A 176 6.70 36.03 -47.24
C TYR A 176 6.79 36.28 -48.76
N SER A 177 6.48 37.50 -49.22
CA SER A 177 6.37 37.86 -50.63
C SER A 177 7.70 38.12 -51.34
N GLN A 178 8.81 38.26 -50.61
CA GLN A 178 10.07 38.69 -51.21
C GLN A 178 11.24 37.67 -51.15
N GLY A 179 11.06 36.49 -50.55
CA GLY A 179 12.04 35.40 -50.61
C GLY A 179 13.33 35.56 -49.78
N TRP A 180 13.31 36.43 -48.76
CA TRP A 180 14.48 36.76 -47.95
C TRP A 180 14.82 35.67 -46.92
N LYS A 181 16.12 35.42 -46.73
CA LYS A 181 16.70 34.51 -45.72
C LYS A 181 16.94 35.31 -44.43
N GLY A 182 16.47 34.86 -43.28
CA GLY A 182 16.64 35.58 -42.01
C GLY A 182 17.36 34.71 -40.99
N SER A 183 18.67 34.94 -40.80
CA SER A 183 19.51 34.31 -39.77
C SER A 183 19.94 35.28 -38.67
N ALA A 184 19.62 35.04 -37.42
CA ALA A 184 19.94 35.92 -36.30
C ALA A 184 20.53 35.14 -35.12
N ASN A 185 21.50 35.75 -34.44
CA ASN A 185 22.04 35.28 -33.17
C ASN A 185 21.77 36.33 -32.08
N ILE A 186 20.85 36.03 -31.16
CA ILE A 186 20.50 36.93 -30.06
C ILE A 186 20.99 36.30 -28.75
N TYR A 187 21.82 37.03 -28.01
CA TYR A 187 22.35 36.62 -26.72
C TYR A 187 21.88 37.59 -25.64
N VAL A 188 21.27 37.05 -24.59
CA VAL A 188 20.75 37.80 -23.46
C VAL A 188 21.37 37.25 -22.19
N GLY A 189 21.83 38.12 -21.29
CA GLY A 189 22.39 37.73 -20.01
C GLY A 189 21.38 37.08 -19.05
N ASP A 190 21.74 37.02 -17.78
CA ASP A 190 20.89 36.47 -16.73
C ASP A 190 19.71 37.40 -16.40
N ASP A 191 18.69 36.87 -15.73
CA ASP A 191 17.57 37.62 -15.16
C ASP A 191 16.78 38.43 -16.21
N LEU A 192 16.63 37.88 -17.43
CA LEU A 192 15.73 38.42 -18.45
C LEU A 192 14.29 38.43 -17.93
N TYR A 193 13.61 39.58 -17.96
CA TYR A 193 12.18 39.68 -17.75
C TYR A 193 11.47 40.08 -19.05
N ILE A 194 10.47 39.32 -19.47
CA ILE A 194 9.59 39.67 -20.58
C ILE A 194 8.13 39.64 -20.09
N GLN A 195 7.39 40.68 -20.42
CA GLN A 195 5.92 40.67 -20.33
C GLN A 195 5.32 41.07 -21.66
N THR A 196 4.50 40.19 -22.23
CA THR A 196 3.72 40.49 -23.44
C THR A 196 2.22 40.39 -23.19
N THR A 197 1.46 41.34 -23.70
CA THR A 197 -0.01 41.38 -23.62
C THR A 197 -0.62 41.52 -25.00
N GLY A 198 -1.69 40.78 -25.27
CA GLY A 198 -2.44 40.85 -26.53
C GLY A 198 -2.70 39.47 -27.16
N TYR A 199 -3.66 39.42 -28.09
CA TYR A 199 -3.96 38.22 -28.87
C TYR A 199 -2.72 37.77 -29.66
N GLN A 200 -2.36 36.50 -29.59
CA GLN A 200 -1.18 35.93 -30.27
C GLN A 200 0.18 36.56 -29.89
N GLY A 201 0.27 37.30 -28.78
CA GLY A 201 1.53 37.84 -28.29
C GLY A 201 2.49 36.75 -27.81
N ARG A 202 3.80 36.97 -27.96
CA ARG A 202 4.81 35.96 -27.62
C ARG A 202 5.95 36.51 -26.80
N GLY A 203 6.53 35.68 -25.94
CA GLY A 203 7.73 36.06 -25.19
C GLY A 203 8.95 36.13 -26.11
N ILE A 204 9.34 34.96 -26.63
CA ILE A 204 10.50 34.81 -27.51
C ILE A 204 10.13 33.95 -28.71
N THR A 205 10.43 34.44 -29.91
CA THR A 205 10.22 33.74 -31.19
C THR A 205 11.53 33.57 -31.94
N ALA A 206 11.82 32.36 -32.40
CA ALA A 206 12.84 32.07 -33.41
C ALA A 206 12.23 31.32 -34.59
N ASN A 207 12.30 31.89 -35.80
CA ASN A 207 11.67 31.29 -36.97
C ASN A 207 12.51 31.41 -38.25
N ALA A 208 13.12 30.31 -38.67
CA ALA A 208 13.98 30.20 -39.85
C ALA A 208 13.14 29.79 -41.08
N MET A 209 12.61 30.74 -41.83
CA MET A 209 11.61 30.56 -42.91
C MET A 209 11.88 29.52 -44.03
N LYS A 210 13.04 28.84 -44.06
CA LYS A 210 13.37 27.78 -45.03
C LYS A 210 13.88 26.52 -44.34
N ASP A 211 15.18 26.32 -44.38
CA ASP A 211 15.85 25.19 -43.77
C ASP A 211 17.16 25.62 -43.12
N ALA A 212 17.71 24.74 -42.29
CA ALA A 212 18.93 25.00 -41.53
C ALA A 212 20.17 25.29 -42.40
N THR A 213 20.15 25.02 -43.70
CA THR A 213 21.24 25.35 -44.64
C THR A 213 21.13 26.78 -45.17
N GLN A 214 19.92 27.34 -45.17
CA GLN A 214 19.64 28.67 -45.74
C GLN A 214 19.38 29.74 -44.68
N ALA A 215 18.86 29.37 -43.51
CA ALA A 215 18.59 30.30 -42.42
C ALA A 215 18.80 29.63 -41.05
N LYS A 216 19.38 30.35 -40.09
CA LYS A 216 19.51 29.89 -38.69
C LYS A 216 19.21 31.01 -37.72
N ASN A 217 18.26 30.78 -36.81
CA ASN A 217 17.89 31.73 -35.77
C ASN A 217 18.15 31.12 -34.40
N THR A 218 19.15 31.65 -33.71
CA THR A 218 19.57 31.18 -32.40
C THR A 218 19.31 32.28 -31.38
N ILE A 219 18.54 31.97 -30.35
CA ILE A 219 18.36 32.84 -29.19
C ILE A 219 18.87 32.07 -27.96
N VAL A 220 19.81 32.66 -27.24
CA VAL A 220 20.36 32.09 -26.01
C VAL A 220 20.19 33.11 -24.89
N VAL A 221 19.52 32.70 -23.82
CA VAL A 221 19.30 33.48 -22.61
C VAL A 221 20.02 32.80 -21.45
N GLY A 222 20.60 33.59 -20.55
CA GLY A 222 21.21 33.12 -19.31
C GLY A 222 20.19 32.51 -18.32
N ASP A 223 20.61 32.43 -17.07
CA ASP A 223 19.81 31.82 -16.00
C ASP A 223 18.70 32.76 -15.51
N ARG A 224 17.67 32.18 -14.86
CA ARG A 224 16.57 32.90 -14.19
C ARG A 224 15.75 33.82 -15.13
N ALA A 225 15.63 33.45 -16.40
CA ALA A 225 14.72 34.13 -17.31
C ALA A 225 13.26 34.00 -16.82
N HIS A 226 12.51 35.10 -16.77
CA HIS A 226 11.09 35.14 -16.42
C HIS A 226 10.28 35.72 -17.57
N ILE A 227 9.41 34.90 -18.15
CA ILE A 227 8.62 35.24 -19.34
C ILE A 227 7.14 35.13 -18.99
N VAL A 228 6.41 36.22 -19.15
CA VAL A 228 4.97 36.31 -18.88
C VAL A 228 4.25 36.68 -20.16
N THR A 229 3.31 35.86 -20.62
CA THR A 229 2.47 36.17 -21.79
C THR A 229 0.98 36.09 -21.46
N ILE A 230 0.24 37.13 -21.84
CA ILE A 230 -1.17 37.30 -21.46
C ILE A 230 -2.00 37.59 -22.71
N GLY A 231 -2.84 36.64 -23.09
CA GLY A 231 -3.77 36.76 -24.20
C GLY A 231 -4.10 35.42 -24.84
N ASP A 232 -5.23 35.36 -25.53
CA ASP A 232 -5.62 34.16 -26.26
C ASP A 232 -4.60 33.83 -27.36
N SER A 233 -4.29 32.54 -27.52
CA SER A 233 -3.27 32.03 -28.44
C SER A 233 -1.86 32.61 -28.19
N SER A 234 -1.58 33.16 -27.01
CA SER A 234 -0.24 33.64 -26.65
C SER A 234 0.74 32.50 -26.42
N GLU A 235 2.02 32.74 -26.66
CA GLU A 235 3.08 31.72 -26.54
C GLU A 235 4.27 32.24 -25.75
N GLY A 236 4.71 31.54 -24.69
CA GLY A 236 5.91 31.93 -23.95
C GLY A 236 7.15 31.88 -24.85
N LEU A 237 7.40 30.70 -25.42
CA LEU A 237 8.45 30.46 -26.42
C LEU A 237 7.84 29.88 -27.70
N ARG A 238 8.28 30.40 -28.85
CA ARG A 238 7.95 29.86 -30.17
C ARG A 238 9.22 29.55 -30.96
N THR A 239 9.38 28.29 -31.37
CA THR A 239 10.36 27.91 -32.39
C THR A 239 9.68 27.31 -33.61
N GLY A 240 10.07 27.76 -34.80
CA GLY A 240 9.49 27.30 -36.07
C GLY A 240 10.55 27.05 -37.13
N GLN A 241 10.39 25.96 -37.88
CA GLN A 241 11.25 25.55 -39.00
C GLN A 241 12.64 25.06 -38.61
N SER A 242 13.26 24.28 -39.50
CA SER A 242 14.61 23.77 -39.27
C SER A 242 15.63 24.91 -39.29
N GLY A 243 16.55 24.92 -38.31
CA GLY A 243 17.54 25.99 -38.10
C GLY A 243 17.17 26.98 -37.00
N SER A 244 15.99 26.87 -36.41
CA SER A 244 15.58 27.68 -35.26
C SER A 244 15.89 27.00 -33.94
N SER A 245 16.53 27.72 -33.03
CA SER A 245 16.88 27.27 -31.68
C SER A 245 16.64 28.35 -30.64
N ILE A 246 15.92 28.01 -29.57
CA ILE A 246 15.87 28.79 -28.32
C ILE A 246 16.52 27.99 -27.21
N ARG A 247 17.40 28.62 -26.44
CA ARG A 247 17.97 28.05 -25.22
C ARG A 247 17.81 29.02 -24.06
N LEU A 248 17.19 28.57 -22.97
CA LEU A 248 17.19 29.28 -21.69
C LEU A 248 18.11 28.55 -20.69
N GLY A 249 18.76 29.30 -19.81
CA GLY A 249 19.57 28.76 -18.72
C GLY A 249 18.75 28.07 -17.63
N ASP A 250 19.37 27.88 -16.47
CA ASP A 250 18.75 27.24 -15.30
C ASP A 250 17.72 28.18 -14.66
N ASP A 251 16.76 27.60 -13.94
CA ASP A 251 15.73 28.30 -13.16
C ASP A 251 14.81 29.23 -14.00
N ALA A 252 14.67 28.96 -15.30
CA ALA A 252 13.78 29.72 -16.18
C ALA A 252 12.30 29.54 -15.77
N THR A 253 11.53 30.63 -15.71
CA THR A 253 10.10 30.65 -15.40
C THR A 253 9.30 31.17 -16.59
N ILE A 254 8.32 30.40 -17.05
CA ILE A 254 7.41 30.77 -18.14
C ILE A 254 5.98 30.70 -17.63
N GLU A 255 5.24 31.80 -17.76
CA GLU A 255 3.85 31.90 -17.34
C GLU A 255 2.98 32.38 -18.50
N THR A 256 1.99 31.58 -18.89
CA THR A 256 1.07 31.95 -19.97
C THR A 256 -0.38 31.91 -19.51
N SER A 257 -1.17 32.85 -20.01
CA SER A 257 -2.60 32.97 -19.70
C SER A 257 -3.40 33.37 -20.94
N GLY A 258 -4.64 32.89 -21.02
CA GLY A 258 -5.52 33.06 -22.19
C GLY A 258 -5.86 31.74 -22.87
N ALA A 259 -6.98 31.70 -23.59
CA ALA A 259 -7.47 30.50 -24.24
C ALA A 259 -6.47 30.01 -25.31
N SER A 260 -6.17 28.70 -25.32
CA SER A 260 -5.17 28.08 -26.22
C SER A 260 -3.77 28.71 -26.12
N SER A 261 -3.43 29.35 -24.99
CA SER A 261 -2.07 29.79 -24.75
C SER A 261 -1.12 28.59 -24.59
N THR A 262 0.15 28.77 -24.93
CA THR A 262 1.15 27.69 -24.84
C THR A 262 2.42 28.18 -24.17
N GLY A 263 2.93 27.48 -23.16
CA GLY A 263 4.22 27.82 -22.55
C GLY A 263 5.36 27.75 -23.56
N ILE A 264 5.53 26.57 -24.18
CA ILE A 264 6.51 26.33 -25.23
C ILE A 264 5.82 25.71 -26.45
N TYR A 265 5.89 26.38 -27.58
CA TYR A 265 5.45 25.87 -28.88
C TYR A 265 6.66 25.64 -29.79
N ALA A 266 6.96 24.37 -30.10
CA ALA A 266 8.05 24.00 -31.00
C ALA A 266 7.51 23.25 -32.22
N ALA A 267 7.89 23.68 -33.42
CA ALA A 267 7.37 23.13 -34.67
C ALA A 267 8.39 23.01 -35.81
N SER A 268 8.14 22.06 -36.71
CA SER A 268 8.80 21.97 -38.03
C SER A 268 10.33 21.81 -37.97
N SER A 269 10.79 20.86 -37.16
CA SER A 269 12.19 20.46 -36.97
C SER A 269 13.06 21.53 -36.31
N SER A 270 12.43 22.41 -35.52
CA SER A 270 13.11 23.33 -34.62
C SER A 270 13.56 22.65 -33.32
N LYS A 271 14.35 23.38 -32.51
CA LYS A 271 14.85 22.92 -31.22
C LYS A 271 14.58 23.97 -30.12
N THR A 272 14.15 23.52 -28.95
CA THR A 272 14.04 24.36 -27.75
C THR A 272 14.72 23.64 -26.57
N GLU A 273 15.53 24.34 -25.79
CA GLU A 273 16.23 23.79 -24.62
C GLU A 273 16.04 24.68 -23.40
N LEU A 274 15.67 24.09 -22.28
CA LEU A 274 15.62 24.76 -20.98
C LEU A 274 16.61 24.08 -20.03
N GLY A 275 17.28 24.88 -19.19
CA GLY A 275 18.15 24.39 -18.13
C GLY A 275 17.41 23.67 -17.01
N LYS A 276 18.12 23.42 -15.90
CA LYS A 276 17.58 22.75 -14.71
C LYS A 276 16.51 23.61 -14.04
N ASN A 277 15.61 22.96 -13.30
CA ASN A 277 14.59 23.60 -12.45
C ASN A 277 13.66 24.58 -13.20
N ALA A 278 13.52 24.43 -14.52
CA ALA A 278 12.62 25.27 -15.28
C ALA A 278 11.17 25.12 -14.80
N THR A 279 10.46 26.22 -14.63
CA THR A 279 9.04 26.24 -14.23
C THR A 279 8.18 26.77 -15.37
N ILE A 280 7.15 26.00 -15.76
CA ILE A 280 6.21 26.39 -16.81
C ILE A 280 4.79 26.30 -16.24
N THR A 281 4.10 27.43 -16.20
CA THR A 281 2.74 27.53 -15.67
C THR A 281 1.80 28.05 -16.75
N VAL A 282 0.70 27.33 -16.98
CA VAL A 282 -0.34 27.74 -17.93
C VAL A 282 -1.72 27.78 -17.26
N ASN A 283 -2.47 28.86 -17.51
CA ASN A 283 -3.71 29.17 -16.80
C ASN A 283 -4.96 29.18 -17.71
N GLY A 284 -4.80 28.92 -19.00
CA GLY A 284 -5.86 29.05 -20.00
C GLY A 284 -6.67 27.78 -20.25
N VAL A 285 -7.92 27.94 -20.70
CA VAL A 285 -8.69 26.85 -21.30
C VAL A 285 -8.00 26.37 -22.58
N SER A 286 -8.02 25.07 -22.85
CA SER A 286 -7.27 24.46 -23.96
C SER A 286 -5.77 24.83 -24.02
N ALA A 287 -5.15 25.25 -22.92
CA ALA A 287 -3.74 25.65 -22.89
C ALA A 287 -2.79 24.45 -22.78
N HIS A 288 -1.60 24.58 -23.36
CA HIS A 288 -0.57 23.53 -23.32
C HIS A 288 0.70 24.07 -22.65
N ALA A 289 1.27 23.37 -21.67
CA ALA A 289 2.53 23.85 -21.09
C ALA A 289 3.69 23.68 -22.07
N VAL A 290 3.85 22.48 -22.63
CA VAL A 290 4.82 22.21 -23.69
C VAL A 290 4.12 21.51 -24.83
N TYR A 291 4.18 22.10 -26.02
CA TYR A 291 3.67 21.51 -27.26
C TYR A 291 4.79 21.37 -28.29
N SER A 292 5.16 20.13 -28.60
CA SER A 292 6.15 19.78 -29.61
C SER A 292 5.47 19.08 -30.79
N THR A 293 5.59 19.65 -31.99
CA THR A 293 5.03 19.08 -33.22
C THR A 293 6.06 19.00 -34.35
N ASN A 294 6.49 17.79 -34.68
CA ASN A 294 7.63 17.55 -35.58
C ASN A 294 8.92 18.31 -35.16
N ALA A 295 9.12 18.57 -33.86
CA ALA A 295 10.25 19.33 -33.32
C ALA A 295 10.83 18.66 -32.08
N THR A 296 11.85 19.24 -31.45
CA THR A 296 12.44 18.72 -30.22
C THR A 296 12.45 19.77 -29.12
N VAL A 297 11.92 19.42 -27.95
CA VAL A 297 12.04 20.19 -26.71
C VAL A 297 12.84 19.37 -25.71
N ASN A 298 13.91 19.94 -25.17
CA ASN A 298 14.71 19.33 -24.10
C ASN A 298 14.49 20.13 -22.82
N LEU A 299 14.02 19.47 -21.76
CA LEU A 299 13.90 20.05 -20.43
C LEU A 299 15.02 19.48 -19.54
N GLY A 300 15.72 20.37 -18.83
CA GLY A 300 16.70 19.97 -17.83
C GLY A 300 16.08 19.20 -16.66
N GLU A 301 16.93 18.76 -15.75
CA GLU A 301 16.52 18.07 -14.52
C GLU A 301 15.55 18.94 -13.69
N ASN A 302 14.59 18.30 -13.00
CA ASN A 302 13.66 18.92 -12.05
C ASN A 302 12.74 19.99 -12.66
N ALA A 303 12.36 19.84 -13.93
CA ALA A 303 11.36 20.72 -14.54
C ALA A 303 10.03 20.65 -13.78
N THR A 304 9.40 21.80 -13.54
CA THR A 304 8.09 21.94 -12.89
C THR A 304 7.07 22.44 -13.91
N ILE A 305 5.98 21.70 -14.08
CA ILE A 305 4.92 21.97 -15.04
C ILE A 305 3.59 22.09 -14.30
N ASN A 306 2.93 23.25 -14.40
CA ASN A 306 1.65 23.51 -13.75
C ASN A 306 0.59 23.85 -14.81
N VAL A 307 -0.47 23.06 -14.86
CA VAL A 307 -1.62 23.30 -15.75
C VAL A 307 -2.85 23.53 -14.88
N ASN A 308 -3.23 24.79 -14.73
CA ASN A 308 -4.23 25.22 -13.73
C ASN A 308 -5.67 25.22 -14.25
N ASN A 309 -5.91 24.69 -15.46
CA ASN A 309 -7.23 24.62 -16.08
C ASN A 309 -7.43 23.25 -16.72
N SER A 310 -8.67 22.75 -16.72
CA SER A 310 -9.07 21.46 -17.29
C SER A 310 -10.07 21.59 -18.44
N ALA A 311 -10.59 22.79 -18.69
CA ALA A 311 -11.68 22.99 -19.64
C ALA A 311 -11.18 23.09 -21.09
N LYS A 312 -11.92 22.44 -21.98
CA LYS A 312 -11.78 22.54 -23.43
C LYS A 312 -12.71 23.62 -23.97
N ALA A 313 -12.16 24.62 -24.65
CA ALA A 313 -12.98 25.62 -25.34
C ALA A 313 -13.45 25.06 -26.70
N ALA A 314 -14.71 25.35 -27.07
CA ALA A 314 -15.38 24.76 -28.25
C ALA A 314 -14.66 25.05 -29.58
N SER A 315 -13.92 26.16 -29.66
CA SER A 315 -13.15 26.56 -30.85
C SER A 315 -11.84 25.78 -31.03
N TYR A 316 -11.44 24.94 -30.06
CA TYR A 316 -10.16 24.23 -30.07
C TYR A 316 -10.37 22.71 -30.00
N SER A 317 -9.47 21.98 -30.67
CA SER A 317 -9.59 20.53 -30.82
C SER A 317 -9.19 19.74 -29.58
N LYS A 318 -8.42 20.33 -28.66
CA LYS A 318 -7.85 19.66 -27.50
C LYS A 318 -8.12 20.42 -26.21
N ALA A 319 -8.32 19.66 -25.12
CA ALA A 319 -8.29 20.19 -23.77
C ALA A 319 -6.85 20.44 -23.31
N PRO A 320 -6.63 21.05 -22.13
CA PRO A 320 -5.31 21.35 -21.64
C PRO A 320 -4.38 20.13 -21.51
N ARG A 321 -3.07 20.36 -21.67
CA ARG A 321 -2.03 19.32 -21.55
C ARG A 321 -0.77 19.86 -20.91
N GLY A 322 -0.12 19.07 -20.06
CA GLY A 322 1.20 19.39 -19.53
C GLY A 322 2.26 19.25 -20.63
N LEU A 323 2.72 18.04 -20.86
CA LEU A 323 3.64 17.70 -21.95
C LEU A 323 2.84 17.11 -23.12
N TYR A 324 2.84 17.77 -24.26
CA TYR A 324 2.14 17.32 -25.46
C TYR A 324 3.10 17.17 -26.63
N ALA A 325 3.38 15.94 -27.03
CA ALA A 325 4.15 15.64 -28.24
C ALA A 325 3.21 15.09 -29.32
N ALA A 326 3.23 15.69 -30.52
CA ALA A 326 2.41 15.25 -31.64
C ALA A 326 3.21 15.17 -32.95
N SER A 327 2.72 14.43 -33.93
CA SER A 327 3.25 14.49 -35.31
C SER A 327 4.77 14.35 -35.39
N ARG A 328 5.33 13.30 -34.76
CA ARG A 328 6.78 13.07 -34.66
C ARG A 328 7.56 14.08 -33.80
N GLY A 329 6.86 14.89 -32.99
CA GLY A 329 7.48 15.75 -31.97
C GLY A 329 8.10 14.93 -30.85
N ALA A 330 9.18 15.45 -30.27
CA ALA A 330 9.89 14.86 -29.14
C ALA A 330 9.97 15.86 -27.99
N ILE A 331 9.74 15.36 -26.77
CA ILE A 331 10.00 16.07 -25.51
C ILE A 331 10.90 15.15 -24.67
N ASN A 332 12.11 15.59 -24.39
CA ASN A 332 13.09 14.82 -23.61
C ASN A 332 13.25 15.44 -22.22
N LEU A 333 13.23 14.60 -21.19
CA LEU A 333 13.46 14.98 -19.80
C LEU A 333 14.84 14.49 -19.40
N ALA A 334 15.74 15.42 -19.04
CA ALA A 334 17.11 15.08 -18.62
C ALA A 334 17.16 14.46 -17.20
N GLY A 335 16.05 14.49 -16.47
CA GLY A 335 15.85 13.88 -15.17
C GLY A 335 14.38 13.96 -14.75
N GLY A 336 14.09 13.62 -13.50
CA GLY A 336 12.74 13.70 -12.91
C GLY A 336 12.06 15.06 -13.11
N ALA A 337 10.73 15.07 -13.13
CA ALA A 337 9.91 16.27 -13.32
C ALA A 337 8.71 16.30 -12.36
N ALA A 338 8.30 17.49 -11.94
CA ALA A 338 7.06 17.71 -11.22
C ALA A 338 5.98 18.22 -12.19
N ILE A 339 4.87 17.50 -12.32
CA ILE A 339 3.78 17.85 -13.23
C ILE A 339 2.47 17.83 -12.43
N THR A 340 1.79 18.97 -12.36
CA THR A 340 0.49 19.09 -11.70
C THR A 340 -0.58 19.45 -12.73
N MET A 341 -1.63 18.64 -12.80
CA MET A 341 -2.74 18.79 -13.76
C MET A 341 -4.06 19.01 -13.02
N ALA A 342 -4.77 20.11 -13.32
CA ALA A 342 -6.08 20.39 -12.71
C ALA A 342 -7.22 19.49 -13.22
N GLY A 343 -6.99 18.69 -14.27
CA GLY A 343 -7.99 17.85 -14.91
C GLY A 343 -7.49 16.43 -15.16
N ASN A 344 -8.40 15.57 -15.61
CA ASN A 344 -8.13 14.16 -15.89
C ASN A 344 -8.78 13.74 -17.21
N HIS A 345 -8.74 12.44 -17.50
CA HIS A 345 -9.28 11.83 -18.71
C HIS A 345 -10.73 12.19 -19.01
N SER A 346 -11.58 12.36 -17.99
CA SER A 346 -13.00 12.72 -18.17
C SER A 346 -13.19 14.10 -18.84
N ASN A 347 -12.19 14.98 -18.74
CA ASN A 347 -12.14 16.29 -19.40
C ASN A 347 -11.18 16.31 -20.60
N GLU A 348 -10.73 15.15 -21.10
CA GLU A 348 -9.69 15.01 -22.13
C GLU A 348 -8.33 15.66 -21.77
N SER A 349 -8.08 15.86 -20.47
CA SER A 349 -6.93 16.56 -19.90
C SER A 349 -5.86 15.57 -19.43
N TYR A 350 -4.59 15.82 -19.78
CA TYR A 350 -3.48 14.90 -19.48
C TYR A 350 -2.22 15.62 -19.03
N ALA A 351 -1.55 15.05 -18.01
CA ALA A 351 -0.23 15.50 -17.58
C ALA A 351 0.81 15.26 -18.69
N ILE A 352 0.77 14.09 -19.33
CA ILE A 352 1.61 13.73 -20.47
C ILE A 352 0.74 13.12 -21.56
N SER A 353 0.85 13.64 -22.78
CA SER A 353 0.10 13.13 -23.93
C SER A 353 0.97 13.03 -25.17
N THR A 354 0.91 11.88 -25.84
CA THR A 354 1.58 11.65 -27.13
C THR A 354 0.58 11.26 -28.20
N GLU A 355 0.69 11.84 -29.38
CA GLU A 355 -0.20 11.53 -30.50
C GLU A 355 0.54 11.47 -31.84
N THR A 356 0.06 10.63 -32.78
CA THR A 356 0.53 10.63 -34.18
C THR A 356 2.06 10.53 -34.26
N GLY A 357 2.65 9.58 -33.54
CA GLY A 357 4.10 9.38 -33.52
C GLY A 357 4.89 10.33 -32.61
N GLY A 358 4.23 11.10 -31.74
CA GLY A 358 4.90 11.93 -30.75
C GLY A 358 5.60 11.10 -29.66
N SER A 359 6.66 11.64 -29.06
CA SER A 359 7.44 10.94 -28.04
C SER A 359 7.73 11.83 -26.83
N VAL A 360 7.57 11.27 -25.64
CA VAL A 360 8.02 11.85 -24.38
C VAL A 360 8.95 10.84 -23.71
N ASP A 361 10.22 11.23 -23.56
CA ASP A 361 11.28 10.35 -23.05
C ASP A 361 11.78 10.85 -21.69
N GLY A 362 11.46 10.10 -20.64
CA GLY A 362 11.97 10.24 -19.27
C GLY A 362 12.83 9.05 -18.83
N SER A 363 13.44 8.33 -19.77
CA SER A 363 14.29 7.16 -19.49
C SER A 363 15.56 7.48 -18.70
N ALA A 364 15.99 8.75 -18.70
CA ALA A 364 17.13 9.23 -17.91
C ALA A 364 16.97 8.99 -16.40
N GLY A 365 15.74 8.84 -15.91
CA GLY A 365 15.47 8.56 -14.51
C GLY A 365 15.31 9.81 -13.65
N GLY A 366 15.14 9.62 -12.35
CA GLY A 366 15.03 10.68 -11.35
C GLY A 366 13.67 10.71 -10.66
N ARG A 367 13.48 11.74 -9.83
CA ARG A 367 12.26 11.91 -9.03
C ARG A 367 11.14 12.57 -9.85
N PHE A 368 10.18 11.76 -10.29
CA PHE A 368 8.93 12.20 -10.89
C PHE A 368 7.87 12.46 -9.82
N LEU A 369 7.22 13.62 -9.86
CA LEU A 369 6.05 13.95 -9.06
C LEU A 369 4.91 14.29 -10.02
N ILE A 370 4.12 13.31 -10.42
CA ILE A 370 3.07 13.47 -11.43
C ILE A 370 1.71 13.37 -10.74
N ASP A 371 0.94 14.44 -10.80
CA ASP A 371 -0.48 14.48 -10.45
C ASP A 371 -1.28 14.71 -11.73
N GLY A 372 -1.81 13.61 -12.29
CA GLY A 372 -2.56 13.61 -13.54
C GLY A 372 -2.32 12.38 -14.41
N ASP A 373 -3.13 12.30 -15.47
CA ASP A 373 -3.20 11.11 -16.33
C ASP A 373 -2.18 11.12 -17.47
N LEU A 374 -1.81 9.92 -17.93
CA LEU A 374 -0.95 9.68 -19.09
C LEU A 374 -1.77 9.19 -20.28
N HIS A 375 -1.44 9.64 -21.49
CA HIS A 375 -2.16 9.23 -22.70
C HIS A 375 -1.25 9.06 -23.91
N ALA A 376 -1.30 7.90 -24.57
CA ALA A 376 -0.57 7.65 -25.82
C ALA A 376 -1.53 7.18 -26.91
N ALA A 377 -1.52 7.85 -28.08
CA ALA A 377 -2.46 7.54 -29.15
C ALA A 377 -1.95 7.62 -30.61
N GLY A 378 -2.12 6.51 -31.33
CA GLY A 378 -1.85 6.42 -32.76
C GLY A 378 -0.36 6.42 -33.14
N ALA A 379 -0.07 6.25 -34.43
CA ALA A 379 1.27 6.32 -35.00
C ALA A 379 1.29 7.26 -36.21
N THR A 380 2.49 7.67 -36.62
CA THR A 380 2.73 8.19 -37.98
C THR A 380 3.26 7.05 -38.86
N ALA A 381 2.63 6.87 -40.02
CA ALA A 381 3.08 5.89 -41.02
C ALA A 381 4.48 6.22 -41.57
N ALA A 382 5.18 5.21 -42.08
CA ALA A 382 6.44 5.42 -42.77
C ALA A 382 6.24 6.32 -44.01
N SER A 383 7.21 7.19 -44.27
CA SER A 383 7.33 7.97 -45.51
C SER A 383 8.51 7.44 -46.35
N SER A 384 8.77 8.07 -47.50
CA SER A 384 9.97 7.75 -48.30
C SER A 384 11.30 8.07 -47.59
N SER A 385 11.27 8.88 -46.52
CA SER A 385 12.47 9.37 -45.82
C SER A 385 12.52 9.02 -44.33
N LEU A 386 11.41 8.59 -43.74
CA LEU A 386 11.28 8.38 -42.30
C LEU A 386 10.52 7.07 -42.00
N PRO A 387 10.97 6.27 -41.03
CA PRO A 387 10.26 5.06 -40.64
C PRO A 387 8.92 5.39 -39.97
N GLN A 388 8.05 4.37 -39.86
CA GLN A 388 6.88 4.43 -39.00
C GLN A 388 7.31 4.77 -37.58
N GLN A 389 6.50 5.57 -36.89
CA GLN A 389 6.77 6.00 -35.52
C GLN A 389 5.51 5.90 -34.67
N ASN A 390 5.59 5.12 -33.59
CA ASN A 390 4.54 5.00 -32.58
C ASN A 390 4.51 6.24 -31.67
N SER A 391 3.37 6.48 -31.02
CA SER A 391 3.32 7.49 -29.95
C SER A 391 3.80 6.86 -28.64
N THR A 392 4.86 7.40 -28.04
CA THR A 392 5.58 6.72 -26.95
C THR A 392 5.74 7.61 -25.72
N ILE A 393 5.37 7.08 -24.55
CA ILE A 393 5.73 7.63 -23.24
C ILE A 393 6.63 6.59 -22.56
N THR A 394 7.84 7.00 -22.19
CA THR A 394 8.77 6.15 -21.44
C THR A 394 9.15 6.86 -20.15
N LEU A 395 8.91 6.22 -19.00
CA LEU A 395 9.23 6.78 -17.69
C LEU A 395 10.08 5.78 -16.88
N ASN A 396 11.21 6.26 -16.38
CA ASN A 396 12.01 5.56 -15.39
C ASN A 396 11.86 6.27 -14.03
N MET A 397 10.93 5.82 -13.21
CA MET A 397 10.59 6.42 -11.92
C MET A 397 11.53 5.92 -10.83
N THR A 398 12.41 6.78 -10.33
CA THR A 398 13.36 6.49 -9.24
C THR A 398 13.22 7.48 -8.08
N ASP A 399 14.05 7.38 -7.05
CA ASP A 399 14.26 8.43 -6.03
C ASP A 399 12.97 8.91 -5.31
N ASN A 400 12.13 7.98 -4.84
CA ASN A 400 10.84 8.29 -4.21
C ASN A 400 9.90 9.06 -5.14
N SER A 401 9.89 8.67 -6.42
CA SER A 401 8.90 9.15 -7.38
C SER A 401 7.49 8.83 -6.91
N LEU A 402 6.56 9.73 -7.19
CA LEU A 402 5.15 9.59 -6.91
C LEU A 402 4.36 9.93 -8.17
N TRP A 403 3.50 9.01 -8.61
CA TRP A 403 2.50 9.27 -9.63
C TRP A 403 1.12 9.01 -9.04
N SER A 404 0.23 10.00 -9.11
CA SER A 404 -1.19 9.87 -8.81
C SER A 404 -1.96 10.13 -10.11
N GLY A 405 -2.57 9.10 -10.68
CA GLY A 405 -3.25 9.19 -11.97
C GLY A 405 -3.48 7.83 -12.62
N ALA A 406 -4.09 7.86 -13.81
CA ALA A 406 -4.33 6.69 -14.65
C ALA A 406 -3.62 6.80 -16.00
N SER A 407 -3.45 5.67 -16.69
CA SER A 407 -2.85 5.62 -18.03
C SER A 407 -3.82 5.08 -19.08
N TYR A 408 -3.76 5.70 -20.27
CA TYR A 408 -4.64 5.38 -21.38
C TYR A 408 -3.84 5.20 -22.67
N ILE A 409 -3.82 3.97 -23.19
CA ILE A 409 -3.38 3.68 -24.55
C ILE A 409 -4.62 3.61 -25.43
N THR A 410 -4.86 4.65 -26.22
CA THR A 410 -6.00 4.67 -27.16
C THR A 410 -5.46 4.56 -28.57
N SER A 411 -6.05 3.71 -29.41
CA SER A 411 -5.57 3.61 -30.78
C SER A 411 -6.67 3.30 -31.79
N VAL A 412 -6.50 3.82 -33.00
CA VAL A 412 -7.21 3.39 -34.21
C VAL A 412 -6.60 2.12 -34.83
N THR A 413 -5.38 1.75 -34.43
CA THR A 413 -4.65 0.54 -34.89
C THR A 413 -3.90 -0.08 -33.70
N ALA A 414 -4.18 -1.34 -33.38
CA ALA A 414 -3.55 -2.01 -32.23
C ALA A 414 -2.01 -1.90 -32.26
N GLY A 415 -1.39 -1.66 -31.10
CA GLY A 415 0.07 -1.61 -30.94
C GLY A 415 0.77 -0.29 -31.30
N THR A 416 0.05 0.78 -31.62
CA THR A 416 0.68 2.06 -32.04
C THR A 416 0.83 3.11 -30.94
N GLY A 417 0.17 2.96 -29.81
CA GLY A 417 0.41 3.75 -28.60
C GLY A 417 1.21 2.93 -27.60
N VAL A 418 2.24 3.53 -27.00
CA VAL A 418 3.17 2.85 -26.09
C VAL A 418 3.32 3.66 -24.81
N ILE A 419 3.12 3.01 -23.67
CA ILE A 419 3.46 3.55 -22.35
C ILE A 419 4.29 2.50 -21.62
N SER A 420 5.59 2.75 -21.49
CA SER A 420 6.55 1.86 -20.84
C SER A 420 6.96 2.46 -19.50
N LEU A 421 6.82 1.67 -18.43
CA LEU A 421 7.07 2.14 -17.06
C LEU A 421 8.06 1.24 -16.33
N GLN A 422 9.15 1.85 -15.87
CA GLN A 422 10.07 1.25 -14.91
C GLN A 422 9.97 1.98 -13.57
N MET A 423 9.81 1.24 -12.47
CA MET A 423 9.65 1.80 -11.13
C MET A 423 10.66 1.20 -10.16
N SER A 424 11.48 2.03 -9.51
CA SER A 424 12.38 1.64 -8.41
C SER A 424 12.25 2.63 -7.26
N ASP A 425 11.98 2.17 -6.03
CA ASP A 425 11.66 3.06 -4.91
C ASP A 425 10.59 4.13 -5.27
N ALA A 426 9.53 3.73 -5.97
CA ALA A 426 8.51 4.64 -6.49
C ALA A 426 7.08 4.19 -6.13
N THR A 427 6.17 5.14 -5.95
CA THR A 427 4.76 4.85 -5.68
C THR A 427 3.88 5.33 -6.82
N TRP A 428 3.01 4.46 -7.30
CA TRP A 428 1.91 4.80 -8.19
C TRP A 428 0.58 4.61 -7.45
N ASN A 429 -0.12 5.71 -7.21
CA ASN A 429 -1.51 5.70 -6.77
C ASN A 429 -2.41 5.72 -8.02
N MET A 430 -2.83 4.53 -8.44
CA MET A 430 -3.63 4.35 -9.64
C MET A 430 -5.08 4.78 -9.38
N THR A 431 -5.50 5.87 -9.99
CA THR A 431 -6.81 6.51 -9.69
C THR A 431 -7.98 5.93 -10.49
N ASN A 432 -7.68 5.22 -11.59
CA ASN A 432 -8.65 4.57 -12.46
C ASN A 432 -7.96 3.44 -13.25
N SER A 433 -8.75 2.58 -13.88
CA SER A 433 -8.31 1.49 -14.73
C SER A 433 -7.33 2.01 -15.78
N SER A 434 -6.24 1.27 -15.94
CA SER A 434 -5.03 1.77 -16.58
C SER A 434 -4.49 0.77 -17.59
N THR A 435 -3.89 1.27 -18.66
CA THR A 435 -3.27 0.45 -19.70
C THR A 435 -1.83 0.88 -19.92
N LEU A 436 -0.92 -0.06 -19.79
CA LEU A 436 0.50 0.08 -20.11
C LEU A 436 0.87 -0.88 -21.24
N THR A 437 2.00 -0.59 -21.90
CA THR A 437 2.65 -1.55 -22.78
C THR A 437 3.39 -2.57 -21.95
N ASP A 438 4.30 -2.11 -21.11
CA ASP A 438 5.14 -2.94 -20.25
C ASP A 438 5.31 -2.28 -18.88
N LEU A 439 5.55 -3.11 -17.86
CA LEU A 439 5.81 -2.67 -16.49
C LEU A 439 6.96 -3.48 -15.90
N THR A 440 8.03 -2.78 -15.50
CA THR A 440 9.08 -3.32 -14.63
C THR A 440 8.93 -2.77 -13.22
N LEU A 441 8.54 -3.62 -12.28
CA LEU A 441 8.25 -3.27 -10.89
C LEU A 441 9.36 -3.74 -9.95
N ASN A 442 10.36 -2.88 -9.72
CA ASN A 442 11.53 -3.20 -8.89
C ASN A 442 11.27 -2.98 -7.39
N GLY A 443 12.21 -3.45 -6.57
CA GLY A 443 12.19 -3.30 -5.11
C GLY A 443 11.93 -1.87 -4.64
N GLY A 444 11.24 -1.76 -3.50
CA GLY A 444 10.81 -0.48 -2.92
C GLY A 444 9.62 0.17 -3.63
N SER A 445 9.26 -0.29 -4.83
CA SER A 445 8.13 0.25 -5.58
C SER A 445 6.78 -0.33 -5.18
N VAL A 446 5.74 0.47 -5.27
CA VAL A 446 4.35 0.09 -4.94
C VAL A 446 3.38 0.62 -5.98
N VAL A 447 2.50 -0.24 -6.48
CA VAL A 447 1.28 0.16 -7.21
C VAL A 447 0.09 -0.02 -6.28
N ASN A 448 -0.56 1.07 -5.91
CA ASN A 448 -1.78 1.09 -5.13
C ASN A 448 -2.97 1.25 -6.07
N PHE A 449 -3.84 0.26 -6.13
CA PHE A 449 -5.11 0.39 -6.82
C PHE A 449 -6.03 1.28 -5.97
N GLY A 450 -6.53 2.36 -6.54
CA GLY A 450 -7.49 3.26 -5.88
C GLY A 450 -8.91 2.71 -5.99
N HIS A 451 -9.69 2.80 -4.92
CA HIS A 451 -11.10 2.43 -4.93
C HIS A 451 -11.94 3.50 -4.23
N THR A 452 -13.09 3.82 -4.81
CA THR A 452 -14.10 4.68 -4.21
C THR A 452 -15.41 3.90 -4.18
N ASP A 453 -16.07 3.87 -3.02
CA ASP A 453 -17.33 3.14 -2.84
C ASP A 453 -18.35 3.49 -3.95
N GLY A 454 -18.86 2.46 -4.63
CA GLY A 454 -19.84 2.61 -5.71
C GLY A 454 -19.27 2.85 -7.10
N GLU A 455 -17.96 3.03 -7.24
CA GLU A 455 -17.27 3.07 -8.53
C GLU A 455 -16.83 1.67 -8.99
N PRO A 456 -16.62 1.46 -10.31
CA PRO A 456 -16.10 0.20 -10.82
C PRO A 456 -14.74 -0.19 -10.22
N TRP A 457 -14.53 -1.49 -10.09
CA TRP A 457 -13.26 -2.09 -9.70
C TRP A 457 -12.17 -1.84 -10.74
N GLN A 458 -10.94 -1.65 -10.28
CA GLN A 458 -9.87 -1.20 -11.15
C GLN A 458 -9.14 -2.36 -11.79
N THR A 459 -8.85 -2.21 -13.08
CA THR A 459 -8.01 -3.16 -13.83
C THR A 459 -6.76 -2.45 -14.35
N LEU A 460 -5.59 -3.00 -14.03
CA LEU A 460 -4.33 -2.66 -14.68
C LEU A 460 -4.09 -3.65 -15.81
N THR A 461 -4.11 -3.18 -17.05
CA THR A 461 -3.83 -3.98 -18.24
C THR A 461 -2.42 -3.71 -18.74
N ILE A 462 -1.61 -4.76 -18.86
CA ILE A 462 -0.27 -4.72 -19.47
C ILE A 462 -0.38 -5.44 -20.82
N ASN A 463 -0.18 -4.70 -21.92
CA ASN A 463 -0.37 -5.25 -23.27
C ASN A 463 0.75 -6.21 -23.71
N GLU A 464 1.95 -6.03 -23.17
CA GLU A 464 3.11 -6.89 -23.37
C GLU A 464 3.50 -7.50 -22.02
N ASP A 465 4.75 -7.30 -21.58
CA ASP A 465 5.31 -8.07 -20.47
C ASP A 465 5.27 -7.33 -19.13
N PHE A 466 5.04 -8.10 -18.06
CA PHE A 466 5.20 -7.66 -16.67
C PHE A 466 6.44 -8.32 -16.06
N THR A 467 7.36 -7.52 -15.55
CA THR A 467 8.56 -8.01 -14.85
C THR A 467 8.56 -7.54 -13.41
N GLY A 468 8.47 -8.47 -12.47
CA GLY A 468 8.60 -8.20 -11.03
C GLY A 468 10.05 -8.40 -10.56
N ASN A 469 10.61 -7.43 -9.84
CA ASN A 469 11.91 -7.56 -9.16
C ASN A 469 11.81 -7.11 -7.69
N GLY A 470 10.80 -7.63 -6.98
CA GLY A 470 10.57 -7.39 -5.55
C GLY A 470 9.70 -6.17 -5.21
N GLY A 471 9.04 -5.54 -6.19
CA GLY A 471 8.05 -4.50 -5.92
C GLY A 471 6.67 -5.08 -5.58
N LYS A 472 5.75 -4.22 -5.15
CA LYS A 472 4.48 -4.62 -4.52
C LYS A 472 3.25 -4.10 -5.26
N LEU A 473 2.26 -4.98 -5.46
CA LEU A 473 0.91 -4.69 -5.94
C LEU A 473 -0.06 -4.71 -4.75
N VAL A 474 -0.84 -3.65 -4.57
CA VAL A 474 -1.82 -3.53 -3.49
C VAL A 474 -3.22 -3.47 -4.08
N PHE A 475 -3.94 -4.58 -4.00
CA PHE A 475 -5.32 -4.72 -4.47
C PHE A 475 -6.30 -4.34 -3.37
N ASN A 476 -7.47 -3.83 -3.76
CA ASN A 476 -8.65 -3.86 -2.90
C ASN A 476 -9.50 -5.05 -3.30
N THR A 477 -10.09 -5.72 -2.30
CA THR A 477 -10.94 -6.89 -2.52
C THR A 477 -12.03 -6.93 -1.45
N VAL A 478 -13.26 -7.31 -1.81
CA VAL A 478 -14.26 -7.75 -0.84
C VAL A 478 -14.00 -9.23 -0.56
N LEU A 479 -13.19 -9.56 0.44
CA LEU A 479 -12.79 -10.95 0.71
C LEU A 479 -13.98 -11.83 1.18
N ASN A 480 -14.63 -12.51 0.23
CA ASN A 480 -15.69 -13.49 0.45
C ASN A 480 -15.36 -14.80 -0.32
N ASP A 481 -16.25 -15.23 -1.23
CA ASP A 481 -16.13 -16.44 -2.05
C ASP A 481 -15.58 -16.14 -3.46
N ASP A 482 -15.61 -17.11 -4.36
CA ASP A 482 -15.06 -16.99 -5.73
C ASP A 482 -15.65 -15.85 -6.57
N THR A 483 -16.83 -15.35 -6.20
CA THR A 483 -17.52 -14.26 -6.89
C THR A 483 -17.17 -12.88 -6.34
N SER A 484 -16.21 -12.83 -5.39
CA SER A 484 -15.76 -11.58 -4.78
C SER A 484 -15.32 -10.57 -5.80
N GLU A 485 -15.83 -9.35 -5.65
CA GLU A 485 -15.36 -8.23 -6.43
C GLU A 485 -13.96 -7.80 -5.95
N THR A 486 -13.08 -7.52 -6.90
CA THR A 486 -11.66 -7.31 -6.65
C THR A 486 -11.04 -6.47 -7.75
N ASP A 487 -10.01 -5.72 -7.39
CA ASP A 487 -9.10 -5.14 -8.37
C ASP A 487 -8.33 -6.26 -9.11
N LYS A 488 -7.93 -6.00 -10.36
CA LYS A 488 -7.26 -6.99 -11.21
C LYS A 488 -6.01 -6.47 -11.90
N LEU A 489 -5.01 -7.34 -12.02
CA LEU A 489 -3.91 -7.20 -12.96
C LEU A 489 -4.16 -8.15 -14.15
N LYS A 490 -4.15 -7.63 -15.37
CA LYS A 490 -4.30 -8.40 -16.60
C LYS A 490 -3.06 -8.22 -17.47
N VAL A 491 -2.31 -9.29 -17.70
CA VAL A 491 -1.09 -9.30 -18.52
C VAL A 491 -1.39 -10.06 -19.81
N LEU A 492 -1.33 -9.37 -20.94
CA LEU A 492 -1.58 -9.98 -22.26
C LEU A 492 -0.33 -10.66 -22.83
N GLY A 493 0.87 -10.23 -22.43
CA GLY A 493 2.14 -10.91 -22.70
C GLY A 493 2.54 -11.85 -21.56
N ASN A 494 3.83 -11.88 -21.27
CA ASN A 494 4.43 -12.79 -20.30
C ASN A 494 4.67 -12.14 -18.94
N THR A 495 4.74 -12.95 -17.90
CA THR A 495 5.24 -12.53 -16.58
C THR A 495 6.61 -13.15 -16.30
N ALA A 496 7.48 -12.40 -15.61
CA ALA A 496 8.78 -12.88 -15.17
C ALA A 496 9.18 -12.30 -13.80
N GLY A 497 10.08 -13.00 -13.10
CA GLY A 497 10.64 -12.56 -11.82
C GLY A 497 9.70 -12.77 -10.62
N ASN A 498 9.73 -11.85 -9.65
CA ASN A 498 8.96 -11.94 -8.41
C ASN A 498 8.34 -10.58 -8.04
N ALA A 499 7.07 -10.59 -7.65
CA ALA A 499 6.37 -9.44 -7.09
C ALA A 499 5.57 -9.82 -5.84
N PHE A 500 5.40 -8.85 -4.94
CA PHE A 500 4.60 -9.03 -3.73
C PHE A 500 3.15 -8.57 -3.93
N VAL A 501 2.22 -9.29 -3.33
CA VAL A 501 0.78 -9.02 -3.34
C VAL A 501 0.33 -8.65 -1.93
N ALA A 502 -0.29 -7.49 -1.79
CA ALA A 502 -1.03 -7.11 -0.60
C ALA A 502 -2.50 -6.88 -0.96
N VAL A 503 -3.39 -7.12 -0.01
CA VAL A 503 -4.83 -6.97 -0.19
C VAL A 503 -5.40 -6.13 0.93
N ASN A 504 -6.12 -5.08 0.57
CA ASN A 504 -6.97 -4.33 1.46
C ASN A 504 -8.37 -4.94 1.42
N ASN A 505 -8.80 -5.53 2.54
CA ASN A 505 -10.18 -6.02 2.65
C ASN A 505 -11.15 -4.84 2.83
N ILE A 506 -11.95 -4.53 1.82
CA ILE A 506 -12.90 -3.40 1.83
C ILE A 506 -14.34 -3.85 2.07
N GLY A 507 -14.56 -4.57 3.17
CA GLY A 507 -15.89 -4.96 3.63
C GLY A 507 -16.26 -6.43 3.42
N GLY A 508 -15.33 -7.28 3.00
CA GLY A 508 -15.51 -8.73 3.01
C GLY A 508 -15.59 -9.28 4.42
N THR A 509 -16.52 -10.21 4.65
CA THR A 509 -16.73 -10.87 5.95
C THR A 509 -15.96 -12.19 6.08
N GLY A 510 -15.21 -12.56 5.04
CA GLY A 510 -14.53 -13.84 4.93
C GLY A 510 -15.51 -14.95 4.58
N ALA A 511 -15.25 -15.63 3.46
CA ALA A 511 -15.98 -16.83 3.09
C ALA A 511 -15.04 -17.88 2.50
N GLN A 512 -15.59 -19.05 2.27
CA GLN A 512 -14.85 -20.15 1.69
C GLN A 512 -14.80 -19.98 0.17
N THR A 513 -13.61 -20.08 -0.39
CA THR A 513 -13.41 -20.18 -1.83
C THR A 513 -13.41 -21.64 -2.26
N VAL A 514 -13.92 -21.92 -3.45
CA VAL A 514 -13.78 -23.24 -4.12
C VAL A 514 -12.71 -23.12 -5.18
N GLU A 515 -12.88 -22.21 -6.12
CA GLU A 515 -11.89 -21.88 -7.15
C GLU A 515 -10.92 -20.77 -6.72
N GLY A 516 -11.32 -19.88 -5.83
CA GLY A 516 -10.54 -18.71 -5.45
C GLY A 516 -10.97 -17.45 -6.17
N ILE A 517 -10.58 -16.31 -5.60
CA ILE A 517 -10.84 -14.97 -6.13
C ILE A 517 -9.73 -14.63 -7.11
N GLU A 518 -10.02 -14.54 -8.40
CA GLU A 518 -9.03 -14.23 -9.43
C GLU A 518 -8.54 -12.78 -9.33
N ILE A 519 -7.25 -12.59 -9.06
CA ILE A 519 -6.63 -11.26 -8.93
C ILE A 519 -5.65 -10.94 -10.06
N ILE A 520 -5.08 -11.97 -10.71
CA ILE A 520 -4.13 -11.80 -11.82
C ILE A 520 -4.47 -12.76 -12.95
N GLU A 521 -4.67 -12.21 -14.13
CA GLU A 521 -4.87 -12.94 -15.39
C GLU A 521 -3.61 -12.81 -16.25
N VAL A 522 -3.08 -13.92 -16.75
CA VAL A 522 -1.91 -13.94 -17.65
C VAL A 522 -2.24 -14.74 -18.91
N ALA A 523 -2.21 -14.07 -20.06
CA ALA A 523 -2.50 -14.70 -21.35
C ALA A 523 -1.27 -15.38 -21.98
N GLY A 524 -0.06 -14.85 -21.75
CA GLY A 524 1.20 -15.45 -22.18
C GLY A 524 1.78 -16.46 -21.18
N ASN A 525 3.10 -16.61 -21.19
CA ASN A 525 3.81 -17.46 -20.24
C ASN A 525 3.78 -16.82 -18.84
N SER A 526 3.40 -17.61 -17.83
CA SER A 526 3.28 -17.16 -16.45
C SER A 526 4.50 -17.62 -15.61
N ASP A 527 5.70 -17.28 -16.07
CA ASP A 527 6.98 -17.68 -15.44
C ASP A 527 7.33 -16.81 -14.22
N GLY A 528 6.64 -15.67 -14.04
CA GLY A 528 6.75 -14.80 -12.87
C GLY A 528 6.00 -15.35 -11.67
N THR A 529 6.48 -15.01 -10.47
CA THR A 529 5.87 -15.42 -9.19
C THR A 529 5.22 -14.24 -8.47
N PHE A 530 4.06 -14.50 -7.86
CA PHE A 530 3.37 -13.53 -7.01
C PHE A 530 3.24 -14.06 -5.59
N GLU A 531 3.98 -13.46 -4.67
CA GLU A 531 4.04 -13.88 -3.27
C GLU A 531 3.27 -12.92 -2.36
N LYS A 532 2.65 -13.42 -1.30
CA LYS A 532 1.99 -12.54 -0.33
C LYS A 532 3.00 -11.65 0.41
N ALA A 533 2.71 -10.37 0.51
CA ALA A 533 3.50 -9.40 1.29
C ALA A 533 3.35 -9.58 2.81
N GLY A 534 2.27 -10.25 3.24
CA GLY A 534 1.91 -10.54 4.63
C GLY A 534 0.62 -11.36 4.69
N ARG A 535 0.12 -11.64 5.90
CA ARG A 535 -1.17 -12.33 6.07
C ARG A 535 -2.34 -11.53 5.50
N ILE A 536 -3.14 -12.20 4.65
CA ILE A 536 -4.39 -11.68 4.09
C ILE A 536 -5.54 -12.34 4.87
N VAL A 537 -6.34 -11.54 5.58
CA VAL A 537 -7.35 -12.06 6.52
C VAL A 537 -8.70 -11.38 6.36
N ALA A 538 -9.77 -12.16 6.49
CA ALA A 538 -11.13 -11.67 6.65
C ALA A 538 -11.97 -12.68 7.43
N GLY A 539 -12.78 -12.19 8.39
CA GLY A 539 -13.56 -13.07 9.24
C GLY A 539 -12.70 -14.10 9.94
N ALA A 540 -13.12 -15.37 9.86
CA ALA A 540 -12.39 -16.50 10.44
C ALA A 540 -11.27 -17.07 9.54
N TYR A 541 -11.04 -16.54 8.33
CA TYR A 541 -10.19 -17.17 7.31
C TYR A 541 -8.91 -16.40 7.01
N ASP A 542 -7.83 -17.14 6.78
CA ASP A 542 -6.61 -16.65 6.13
C ASP A 542 -6.69 -16.99 4.63
N TYR A 543 -6.30 -16.06 3.75
CA TYR A 543 -6.23 -16.27 2.31
C TYR A 543 -4.77 -16.38 1.84
N ASN A 544 -4.52 -17.23 0.83
CA ASN A 544 -3.22 -17.38 0.16
C ASN A 544 -3.31 -17.00 -1.31
N VAL A 545 -2.18 -16.53 -1.86
CA VAL A 545 -2.00 -16.31 -3.30
C VAL A 545 -1.51 -17.63 -3.91
N VAL A 546 -2.28 -18.19 -4.84
CA VAL A 546 -2.01 -19.50 -5.46
C VAL A 546 -2.13 -19.39 -6.98
N GLN A 547 -1.15 -19.93 -7.69
CA GLN A 547 -1.19 -20.06 -9.14
C GLN A 547 -2.06 -21.26 -9.55
N LYS A 548 -2.99 -21.04 -10.48
CA LYS A 548 -3.80 -22.09 -11.12
C LYS A 548 -3.74 -21.89 -12.63
N GLY A 549 -3.12 -22.82 -13.35
CA GLY A 549 -2.78 -22.59 -14.76
C GLY A 549 -1.86 -21.37 -14.90
N SER A 550 -2.19 -20.44 -15.78
CA SER A 550 -1.44 -19.18 -15.93
C SER A 550 -1.88 -18.07 -14.97
N ASN A 551 -3.04 -18.21 -14.32
CA ASN A 551 -3.68 -17.17 -13.51
C ASN A 551 -3.38 -17.33 -12.02
N TRP A 552 -3.62 -16.27 -11.23
CA TRP A 552 -3.40 -16.27 -9.79
C TRP A 552 -4.65 -15.86 -9.01
N TYR A 553 -4.90 -16.59 -7.93
CA TYR A 553 -6.12 -16.54 -7.15
C TYR A 553 -5.83 -16.36 -5.66
N LEU A 554 -6.71 -15.66 -4.96
CA LEU A 554 -6.79 -15.71 -3.50
C LEU A 554 -7.65 -16.91 -3.08
N THR A 555 -7.10 -17.80 -2.27
CA THR A 555 -7.78 -19.02 -1.82
C THR A 555 -7.80 -19.10 -0.29
N SER A 556 -8.94 -19.48 0.28
CA SER A 556 -9.13 -19.69 1.72
C SER A 556 -8.91 -21.15 2.14
N PHE A 557 -8.21 -21.94 1.32
CA PHE A 557 -7.89 -23.34 1.56
C PHE A 557 -6.45 -23.62 1.13
N ILE A 558 -5.90 -24.74 1.59
CA ILE A 558 -4.62 -25.25 1.08
C ILE A 558 -4.94 -26.36 0.07
N PRO A 559 -4.41 -26.30 -1.17
CA PRO A 559 -4.57 -27.39 -2.13
C PRO A 559 -4.07 -28.70 -1.52
N ALA A 560 -4.81 -29.79 -1.69
CA ALA A 560 -4.30 -31.10 -1.32
C ALA A 560 -2.98 -31.35 -2.09
N PRO A 561 -1.93 -31.91 -1.44
CA PRO A 561 -0.76 -32.36 -2.19
C PRO A 561 -1.24 -33.33 -3.28
N PRO A 562 -0.65 -33.28 -4.49
CA PRO A 562 -1.00 -34.25 -5.52
C PRO A 562 -0.81 -35.65 -4.95
N ASP A 563 -1.80 -36.53 -5.16
CA ASP A 563 -1.66 -37.92 -4.76
C ASP A 563 -0.34 -38.46 -5.34
N PRO A 564 0.49 -39.15 -4.54
CA PRO A 564 1.64 -39.83 -5.12
C PRO A 564 1.11 -40.76 -6.21
N GLU A 565 1.58 -40.57 -7.45
CA GLU A 565 1.29 -41.51 -8.54
C GLU A 565 1.66 -42.91 -8.02
N GLU A 566 0.65 -43.75 -7.78
CA GLU A 566 0.91 -45.18 -7.61
C GLU A 566 1.56 -45.64 -8.91
N PRO A 567 2.75 -46.27 -8.86
CA PRO A 567 3.37 -46.77 -10.08
C PRO A 567 2.41 -47.77 -10.71
N ASP A 568 2.09 -47.55 -12.00
CA ASP A 568 1.28 -48.47 -12.79
C ASP A 568 1.77 -49.92 -12.54
N PRO A 569 0.85 -50.88 -12.31
CA PRO A 569 1.24 -52.27 -12.22
C PRO A 569 1.91 -52.65 -13.54
N VAL A 570 3.19 -52.98 -13.48
CA VAL A 570 3.92 -53.53 -14.63
C VAL A 570 3.29 -54.88 -14.96
N ASP A 571 2.51 -54.93 -16.03
CA ASP A 571 2.02 -56.16 -16.64
C ASP A 571 3.26 -56.98 -17.08
N PRO A 572 3.47 -58.21 -16.58
CA PRO A 572 4.61 -59.01 -17.02
C PRO A 572 4.42 -59.39 -18.50
N ASP A 573 5.40 -59.02 -19.34
CA ASP A 573 5.45 -59.40 -20.75
C ASP A 573 5.16 -60.90 -20.96
N PRO A 574 4.39 -61.27 -22.00
CA PRO A 574 4.09 -62.66 -22.30
C PRO A 574 5.38 -63.41 -22.67
N VAL A 575 5.67 -64.47 -21.93
CA VAL A 575 6.79 -65.38 -22.21
C VAL A 575 6.41 -66.27 -23.41
N ASP A 576 7.22 -66.24 -24.46
CA ASP A 576 7.11 -67.14 -25.62
C ASP A 576 7.20 -68.61 -25.19
N PRO A 577 6.40 -69.52 -25.79
CA PRO A 577 6.36 -70.93 -25.40
C PRO A 577 7.58 -71.68 -25.93
N ILE A 578 8.32 -72.32 -25.01
CA ILE A 578 9.36 -73.29 -25.36
C ILE A 578 8.74 -74.68 -25.42
N ASP A 579 8.92 -75.33 -26.57
CA ASP A 579 8.54 -76.69 -26.93
C ASP A 579 9.29 -77.74 -26.07
N PRO A 580 8.61 -78.71 -25.42
CA PRO A 580 9.26 -79.78 -24.69
C PRO A 580 9.36 -81.06 -25.53
N ASP A 581 10.59 -81.54 -25.75
CA ASP A 581 10.82 -82.91 -26.23
C ASP A 581 10.87 -83.92 -25.05
N PRO A 582 10.47 -85.20 -25.26
CA PRO A 582 9.99 -86.10 -24.22
C PRO A 582 11.04 -87.13 -23.78
N VAL A 583 10.99 -87.63 -22.53
CA VAL A 583 11.18 -89.08 -22.24
C VAL A 583 10.58 -89.49 -20.87
N ASP A 584 9.74 -90.53 -20.93
CA ASP A 584 9.40 -91.64 -20.00
C ASP A 584 10.40 -91.96 -18.85
N PRO A 585 10.04 -92.66 -17.72
CA PRO A 585 9.03 -93.73 -17.66
C PRO A 585 8.17 -93.89 -16.37
N ASP A 586 7.00 -94.56 -16.52
CA ASP A 586 6.42 -95.63 -15.65
C ASP A 586 6.06 -95.35 -14.15
N PRO A 587 5.26 -96.20 -13.46
CA PRO A 587 3.81 -96.01 -13.29
C PRO A 587 3.33 -96.18 -11.80
N VAL A 588 2.03 -96.43 -11.62
CA VAL A 588 1.28 -96.98 -10.44
C VAL A 588 1.08 -96.06 -9.21
N ASP A 589 -0.09 -96.01 -8.55
CA ASP A 589 -1.43 -96.61 -8.69
C ASP A 589 -2.40 -95.75 -7.83
N PRO A 590 -3.73 -95.85 -8.00
CA PRO A 590 -4.72 -94.86 -7.60
C PRO A 590 -5.51 -95.24 -6.32
N ASP A 591 -6.47 -94.36 -6.04
CA ASP A 591 -7.73 -94.57 -5.31
C ASP A 591 -7.74 -94.41 -3.77
N PRO A 592 -8.87 -93.96 -3.17
CA PRO A 592 -10.21 -93.87 -3.75
C PRO A 592 -10.90 -92.50 -3.64
N VAL A 593 -11.66 -92.18 -4.68
CA VAL A 593 -12.88 -91.37 -4.59
C VAL A 593 -14.05 -92.35 -4.55
N ASP A 594 -15.05 -92.10 -3.72
CA ASP A 594 -16.36 -92.74 -3.83
C ASP A 594 -17.45 -91.88 -3.15
N PRO A 595 -18.73 -92.01 -3.52
CA PRO A 595 -19.34 -91.10 -4.50
C PRO A 595 -20.75 -90.65 -4.08
N ILE A 596 -21.27 -89.51 -4.57
CA ILE A 596 -22.74 -89.31 -4.69
C ILE A 596 -23.08 -88.49 -5.94
N ASP A 597 -23.56 -89.24 -6.95
CA ASP A 597 -24.76 -89.14 -7.80
C ASP A 597 -25.50 -87.79 -8.04
N PRO A 598 -26.07 -87.57 -9.25
CA PRO A 598 -26.43 -86.29 -9.82
C PRO A 598 -27.89 -85.89 -9.56
N GLY A 599 -28.09 -84.58 -9.43
CA GLY A 599 -29.39 -83.92 -9.49
C GLY A 599 -29.39 -82.85 -10.60
N PRO A 600 -30.56 -82.53 -11.18
CA PRO A 600 -30.71 -82.02 -12.53
C PRO A 600 -30.35 -80.54 -12.66
N VAL A 601 -29.95 -80.20 -13.89
CA VAL A 601 -29.83 -78.85 -14.46
C VAL A 601 -31.10 -78.03 -14.18
N ASP A 602 -30.92 -76.89 -13.52
CA ASP A 602 -31.84 -75.74 -13.56
C ASP A 602 -30.97 -74.51 -13.91
N PRO A 603 -31.35 -73.66 -14.87
CA PRO A 603 -30.55 -72.51 -15.24
C PRO A 603 -30.81 -71.40 -14.22
N ASP A 604 -29.83 -71.11 -13.38
CA ASP A 604 -29.90 -69.95 -12.50
C ASP A 604 -29.96 -68.66 -13.36
N PRO A 605 -30.76 -67.66 -12.95
CA PRO A 605 -31.01 -66.48 -13.77
C PRO A 605 -29.71 -65.67 -13.91
N VAL A 606 -29.54 -65.07 -15.09
CA VAL A 606 -28.57 -63.99 -15.28
C VAL A 606 -29.01 -62.84 -14.36
N ASP A 607 -28.32 -62.67 -13.24
CA ASP A 607 -28.42 -61.43 -12.47
C ASP A 607 -28.02 -60.29 -13.41
N PRO A 608 -28.85 -59.23 -13.55
CA PRO A 608 -28.44 -58.07 -14.32
C PRO A 608 -27.14 -57.53 -13.71
N ILE A 609 -26.16 -57.25 -14.56
CA ILE A 609 -25.02 -56.42 -14.18
C ILE A 609 -25.61 -55.08 -13.73
N ILE A 610 -25.81 -54.94 -12.43
CA ILE A 610 -25.95 -53.62 -11.81
C ILE A 610 -24.54 -53.04 -11.95
N PRO A 611 -24.36 -51.92 -12.68
CA PRO A 611 -23.06 -51.25 -12.67
C PRO A 611 -22.72 -51.01 -11.20
N GLU A 612 -21.56 -51.52 -10.79
CA GLU A 612 -20.99 -51.19 -9.49
C GLU A 612 -21.08 -49.67 -9.37
N PRO A 613 -21.73 -49.12 -8.32
CA PRO A 613 -21.82 -47.69 -8.21
C PRO A 613 -20.40 -47.18 -8.24
N GLU A 614 -20.07 -46.35 -9.23
CA GLU A 614 -18.87 -45.52 -9.18
C GLU A 614 -18.88 -44.91 -7.78
N ILE A 615 -17.97 -45.35 -6.92
CA ILE A 615 -17.74 -44.65 -5.67
C ILE A 615 -17.42 -43.24 -6.16
N PRO A 616 -18.24 -42.22 -5.84
CA PRO A 616 -17.90 -40.88 -6.23
C PRO A 616 -16.52 -40.65 -5.63
N VAL A 617 -15.51 -40.44 -6.47
CA VAL A 617 -14.23 -39.94 -6.01
C VAL A 617 -14.60 -38.68 -5.23
N ALA A 618 -14.51 -38.75 -3.90
CA ALA A 618 -14.81 -37.60 -3.08
C ALA A 618 -13.92 -36.48 -3.61
N PRO A 619 -14.47 -35.29 -3.94
CA PRO A 619 -13.63 -34.18 -4.35
C PRO A 619 -12.53 -34.01 -3.30
N PRO A 620 -11.27 -33.73 -3.73
CA PRO A 620 -10.14 -33.65 -2.80
C PRO A 620 -10.54 -32.75 -1.64
N VAL A 621 -10.38 -33.27 -0.41
CA VAL A 621 -10.83 -32.57 0.80
C VAL A 621 -9.95 -31.32 0.94
N THR A 622 -10.44 -30.18 0.46
CA THR A 622 -9.80 -28.88 0.65
C THR A 622 -9.97 -28.47 2.11
N GLU A 623 -8.95 -28.69 2.93
CA GLU A 623 -8.97 -28.21 4.32
C GLU A 623 -8.97 -26.67 4.33
N GLN A 624 -10.04 -26.11 4.89
CA GLN A 624 -10.28 -24.67 4.97
C GLN A 624 -9.30 -24.01 5.93
N GLN A 625 -8.90 -22.77 5.69
CA GLN A 625 -7.81 -22.16 6.42
C GLN A 625 -8.29 -21.25 7.56
N TYR A 626 -8.49 -21.81 8.76
CA TYR A 626 -8.90 -21.04 9.93
C TYR A 626 -7.75 -20.25 10.58
N ARG A 627 -8.07 -19.01 10.95
CA ARG A 627 -7.18 -18.09 11.66
C ARG A 627 -6.97 -18.51 13.13
N PRO A 628 -5.73 -18.55 13.66
CA PRO A 628 -5.45 -18.91 15.05
C PRO A 628 -6.05 -17.95 16.08
N GLU A 629 -6.40 -16.72 15.71
CA GLU A 629 -7.06 -15.74 16.56
C GLU A 629 -8.38 -16.26 17.14
N ALA A 630 -9.15 -17.06 16.38
CA ALA A 630 -10.40 -17.65 16.85
C ALA A 630 -10.19 -18.51 18.12
N GLY A 631 -9.14 -19.32 18.16
CA GLY A 631 -8.82 -20.13 19.33
C GLY A 631 -8.38 -19.31 20.55
N SER A 632 -7.71 -18.17 20.33
CA SER A 632 -7.33 -17.25 21.40
C SER A 632 -8.55 -16.54 22.00
N TYR A 633 -9.52 -16.13 21.16
CA TYR A 633 -10.80 -15.59 21.65
C TYR A 633 -11.59 -16.64 22.42
N LEU A 634 -11.66 -17.89 21.92
CA LEU A 634 -12.29 -19.01 22.63
C LEU A 634 -11.65 -19.26 24.00
N ALA A 635 -10.32 -19.30 24.08
CA ALA A 635 -9.60 -19.50 25.33
C ALA A 635 -9.84 -18.35 26.32
N ASN A 636 -9.86 -17.10 25.84
CA ASN A 636 -10.13 -15.95 26.69
C ASN A 636 -11.56 -16.01 27.27
N ASN A 637 -12.55 -16.31 26.43
CA ASN A 637 -13.94 -16.43 26.86
C ASN A 637 -14.15 -17.59 27.85
N TYR A 638 -13.57 -18.76 27.55
CA TYR A 638 -13.60 -19.91 28.45
C TYR A 638 -12.95 -19.59 29.81
N ALA A 639 -11.81 -18.91 29.82
CA ALA A 639 -11.14 -18.50 31.06
C ALA A 639 -12.01 -17.51 31.85
N ALA A 640 -12.58 -16.49 31.20
CA ALA A 640 -13.42 -15.49 31.85
C ALA A 640 -14.61 -16.11 32.61
N ASN A 641 -15.18 -17.19 32.10
CA ASN A 641 -16.29 -17.90 32.74
C ASN A 641 -15.86 -18.93 33.80
N THR A 642 -14.62 -19.44 33.78
CA THR A 642 -14.20 -20.57 34.63
C THR A 642 -13.15 -20.28 35.70
N LEU A 643 -12.36 -19.20 35.56
CA LEU A 643 -11.22 -18.89 36.45
C LEU A 643 -11.61 -18.81 37.92
N PHE A 644 -12.73 -18.18 38.24
CA PHE A 644 -13.13 -17.89 39.61
C PHE A 644 -14.10 -18.89 40.23
N MET A 645 -14.40 -20.00 39.53
CA MET A 645 -15.28 -21.06 40.05
C MET A 645 -14.75 -21.66 41.36
N THR A 646 -15.63 -21.77 42.35
CA THR A 646 -15.34 -22.36 43.67
C THR A 646 -16.31 -23.50 43.99
N ARG A 647 -15.87 -24.42 44.83
CA ARG A 647 -16.71 -25.43 45.51
C ARG A 647 -16.65 -25.17 47.01
N LEU A 648 -17.57 -25.77 47.76
CA LEU A 648 -17.55 -25.75 49.23
C LEU A 648 -16.15 -26.10 49.77
N HIS A 649 -15.63 -27.27 49.38
CA HIS A 649 -14.33 -27.79 49.86
C HIS A 649 -13.12 -27.02 49.33
N ASP A 650 -13.29 -26.13 48.36
CA ASP A 650 -12.20 -25.27 47.88
C ASP A 650 -12.05 -23.99 48.73
N ARG A 651 -13.04 -23.66 49.56
CA ARG A 651 -13.05 -22.48 50.46
C ARG A 651 -12.97 -22.84 51.94
N LEU A 652 -13.50 -23.99 52.34
CA LEU A 652 -13.84 -24.21 53.75
C LEU A 652 -12.84 -25.02 54.57
N GLY A 653 -12.06 -25.94 53.97
CA GLY A 653 -11.06 -26.79 54.65
C GLY A 653 -11.64 -27.50 55.88
N GLU A 654 -12.09 -28.73 55.73
CA GLU A 654 -13.12 -29.37 56.56
C GLU A 654 -12.65 -29.86 57.94
N THR A 655 -12.14 -28.98 58.81
CA THR A 655 -12.01 -29.23 60.26
C THR A 655 -12.45 -27.99 61.02
N GLN A 656 -13.66 -28.05 61.59
CA GLN A 656 -14.22 -26.98 62.42
C GLN A 656 -14.54 -27.57 63.80
N TYR A 657 -13.75 -27.17 64.80
CA TYR A 657 -13.97 -27.55 66.19
C TYR A 657 -14.57 -26.37 66.97
N ILE A 658 -15.61 -26.61 67.76
CA ILE A 658 -16.21 -25.63 68.67
C ILE A 658 -15.61 -25.83 70.07
N ASP A 659 -15.24 -24.72 70.71
CA ASP A 659 -14.71 -24.64 72.08
C ASP A 659 -15.75 -25.16 73.11
N MET A 660 -15.44 -26.26 73.77
CA MET A 660 -16.33 -27.02 74.67
C MET A 660 -16.67 -26.31 76.00
N LEU A 661 -16.21 -25.08 76.25
CA LEU A 661 -16.38 -24.46 77.58
C LEU A 661 -17.33 -23.27 77.69
N THR A 662 -17.79 -22.62 76.61
CA THR A 662 -18.55 -21.36 76.77
C THR A 662 -19.76 -21.08 75.85
N GLY A 663 -20.08 -21.92 74.86
CA GLY A 663 -21.38 -21.86 74.15
C GLY A 663 -21.71 -20.61 73.29
N GLU A 664 -20.90 -19.56 73.30
CA GLU A 664 -21.02 -18.41 72.37
C GLU A 664 -19.67 -18.09 71.73
N LYS A 665 -19.63 -17.94 70.40
CA LYS A 665 -18.50 -17.34 69.67
C LYS A 665 -18.90 -16.89 68.26
N LYS A 666 -18.91 -15.58 68.00
CA LYS A 666 -18.83 -15.00 66.65
C LYS A 666 -17.38 -15.09 66.19
N VAL A 667 -17.04 -16.11 65.41
CA VAL A 667 -15.67 -16.29 64.90
C VAL A 667 -15.62 -15.77 63.47
N THR A 668 -14.89 -14.67 63.25
CA THR A 668 -14.50 -14.26 61.90
C THR A 668 -13.41 -15.21 61.43
N SER A 669 -13.55 -15.78 60.24
CA SER A 669 -12.50 -16.58 59.60
C SER A 669 -12.06 -15.91 58.29
N MET A 670 -10.81 -16.11 57.90
CA MET A 670 -10.31 -15.70 56.59
C MET A 670 -9.66 -16.89 55.91
N TRP A 671 -10.00 -17.10 54.64
CA TRP A 671 -9.38 -18.10 53.79
C TRP A 671 -8.74 -17.46 52.57
N MET A 672 -7.71 -18.12 52.06
CA MET A 672 -6.99 -17.76 50.85
C MET A 672 -6.70 -19.05 50.08
N ARG A 673 -6.90 -19.02 48.76
CA ARG A 673 -6.53 -20.13 47.86
C ARG A 673 -5.77 -19.62 46.65
N ASN A 674 -4.80 -20.42 46.23
CA ASN A 674 -4.03 -20.24 45.02
C ASN A 674 -4.29 -21.45 44.11
N VAL A 675 -4.62 -21.19 42.84
CA VAL A 675 -4.90 -22.22 41.85
C VAL A 675 -4.02 -21.98 40.64
N GLY A 676 -3.28 -23.00 40.23
CA GLY A 676 -2.61 -23.05 38.93
C GLY A 676 -3.33 -24.06 38.05
N ALA A 677 -3.59 -23.72 36.78
CA ALA A 677 -4.20 -24.66 35.84
C ALA A 677 -3.49 -24.65 34.48
N HIS A 678 -3.47 -25.81 33.84
CA HIS A 678 -3.00 -26.00 32.47
C HIS A 678 -4.11 -26.66 31.65
N THR A 679 -4.65 -25.93 30.68
CA THR A 679 -5.77 -26.37 29.84
C THR A 679 -5.30 -26.57 28.40
N ARG A 680 -5.78 -27.63 27.75
CA ARG A 680 -5.55 -27.90 26.32
C ARG A 680 -6.87 -28.25 25.64
N PHE A 681 -7.07 -27.72 24.45
CA PHE A 681 -8.26 -28.03 23.64
C PHE A 681 -7.99 -27.82 22.15
N LYS A 682 -8.95 -28.27 21.34
CA LYS A 682 -9.04 -27.97 19.91
C LYS A 682 -10.34 -27.24 19.61
N ASP A 683 -10.35 -26.45 18.55
CA ASP A 683 -11.55 -25.80 18.04
C ASP A 683 -12.46 -26.74 17.25
N GLY A 684 -13.59 -26.19 16.80
CA GLY A 684 -14.64 -26.82 16.01
C GLY A 684 -14.18 -27.35 14.66
N SER A 685 -13.09 -26.83 14.07
CA SER A 685 -12.46 -27.40 12.88
C SER A 685 -11.52 -28.58 13.24
N GLY A 686 -10.79 -28.47 14.36
CA GLY A 686 -9.73 -29.37 14.76
C GLY A 686 -8.34 -28.93 14.32
N GLN A 687 -8.24 -27.84 13.55
CA GLN A 687 -6.99 -27.24 13.05
C GLN A 687 -6.30 -26.39 14.10
N LEU A 688 -7.07 -25.74 14.98
CA LEU A 688 -6.54 -24.82 15.98
C LEU A 688 -6.32 -25.57 17.28
N LYS A 689 -5.06 -25.68 17.69
CA LYS A 689 -4.65 -26.29 18.96
C LYS A 689 -4.33 -25.16 19.94
N THR A 690 -5.05 -25.12 21.04
CA THR A 690 -4.87 -24.07 22.05
C THR A 690 -4.40 -24.66 23.36
N GLN A 691 -3.41 -24.00 23.97
CA GLN A 691 -2.92 -24.31 25.31
C GLN A 691 -2.99 -23.05 26.16
N SER A 692 -3.47 -23.19 27.39
CA SER A 692 -3.61 -22.09 28.34
C SER A 692 -2.95 -22.44 29.68
N ASN A 693 -2.31 -21.46 30.29
CA ASN A 693 -1.86 -21.51 31.67
C ASN A 693 -2.55 -20.40 32.43
N SER A 694 -3.15 -20.73 33.57
CA SER A 694 -3.83 -19.76 34.41
C SER A 694 -3.40 -19.83 35.86
N TYR A 695 -3.46 -18.67 36.51
CA TYR A 695 -3.22 -18.50 37.93
C TYR A 695 -4.35 -17.69 38.54
N VAL A 696 -4.88 -18.18 39.65
CA VAL A 696 -5.98 -17.56 40.39
C VAL A 696 -5.55 -17.42 41.84
N LEU A 697 -5.66 -16.20 42.36
CA LEU A 697 -5.60 -15.89 43.77
C LEU A 697 -6.99 -15.45 44.22
N GLN A 698 -7.58 -16.17 45.16
CA GLN A 698 -8.84 -15.79 45.78
C GLN A 698 -8.71 -15.79 47.29
N PHE A 699 -9.42 -14.86 47.93
CA PHE A 699 -9.54 -14.81 49.37
C PHE A 699 -10.96 -14.42 49.76
N GLY A 700 -11.37 -14.84 50.94
CA GLY A 700 -12.68 -14.51 51.48
C GLY A 700 -12.71 -14.64 52.98
N GLY A 701 -13.80 -14.17 53.57
CA GLY A 701 -14.00 -14.24 55.00
C GLY A 701 -15.46 -14.33 55.38
N ASP A 702 -15.71 -15.06 56.46
CA ASP A 702 -17.06 -15.23 57.00
C ASP A 702 -17.48 -13.96 57.75
N LEU A 703 -18.62 -13.39 57.36
CA LEU A 703 -19.17 -12.15 57.90
C LEU A 703 -20.16 -12.40 59.03
N ALA A 704 -20.99 -13.45 58.92
CA ALA A 704 -21.94 -13.83 59.94
C ALA A 704 -22.19 -15.34 59.95
N GLN A 705 -22.49 -15.86 61.13
CA GLN A 705 -22.87 -17.23 61.37
C GLN A 705 -24.05 -17.27 62.36
N TRP A 706 -25.00 -18.16 62.14
CA TRP A 706 -26.10 -18.41 63.08
C TRP A 706 -26.57 -19.87 63.02
N SER A 707 -27.36 -20.27 64.00
CA SER A 707 -28.03 -21.56 64.09
C SER A 707 -29.50 -21.32 64.44
N SER A 708 -30.39 -22.14 63.89
CA SER A 708 -31.84 -22.07 64.10
C SER A 708 -32.33 -23.06 65.16
N ASP A 709 -31.66 -24.20 65.35
CA ASP A 709 -32.04 -25.24 66.31
C ASP A 709 -30.90 -25.73 67.22
N GLY A 710 -29.71 -25.13 67.11
CA GLY A 710 -28.50 -25.51 67.84
C GLY A 710 -27.76 -26.72 67.25
N LEU A 711 -28.30 -27.35 66.20
CA LEU A 711 -27.70 -28.45 65.45
C LEU A 711 -27.28 -28.00 64.04
N ASP A 712 -28.08 -27.17 63.37
CA ASP A 712 -27.79 -26.62 62.06
C ASP A 712 -26.83 -25.42 62.13
N ARG A 713 -26.19 -25.10 61.00
CA ARG A 713 -25.32 -23.94 60.88
C ARG A 713 -25.47 -23.24 59.56
N TRP A 714 -25.74 -21.95 59.62
CA TRP A 714 -25.68 -21.02 58.50
C TRP A 714 -24.42 -20.17 58.62
N HIS A 715 -23.72 -19.96 57.51
CA HIS A 715 -22.72 -18.89 57.41
C HIS A 715 -22.81 -18.16 56.08
N ILE A 716 -22.51 -16.86 56.12
CA ILE A 716 -22.41 -15.98 54.96
C ILE A 716 -21.06 -15.28 54.98
N GLY A 717 -20.44 -15.15 53.81
CA GLY A 717 -19.15 -14.50 53.66
C GLY A 717 -19.04 -13.70 52.36
N ALA A 718 -17.99 -12.89 52.31
CA ALA A 718 -17.61 -12.16 51.11
C ALA A 718 -16.27 -12.69 50.58
N MET A 719 -16.10 -12.62 49.26
CA MET A 719 -14.87 -13.04 48.61
C MET A 719 -14.49 -12.12 47.46
N ALA A 720 -13.20 -12.04 47.22
CA ALA A 720 -12.61 -11.32 46.10
C ALA A 720 -11.48 -12.14 45.49
N GLY A 721 -11.17 -11.88 44.22
CA GLY A 721 -10.19 -12.64 43.48
C GLY A 721 -9.48 -11.81 42.43
N TYR A 722 -8.26 -12.23 42.14
CA TYR A 722 -7.47 -11.82 40.98
C TYR A 722 -7.11 -13.07 40.18
N ALA A 723 -7.21 -12.97 38.86
CA ALA A 723 -6.81 -14.04 37.97
C ALA A 723 -6.06 -13.51 36.75
N ASN A 724 -5.09 -14.29 36.29
CA ASN A 724 -4.41 -14.09 35.03
C ASN A 724 -4.38 -15.40 34.26
N SER A 725 -4.66 -15.34 32.96
CA SER A 725 -4.55 -16.47 32.05
C SER A 725 -3.80 -16.03 30.80
N GLN A 726 -2.89 -16.87 30.33
CA GLN A 726 -2.19 -16.68 29.06
C GLN A 726 -2.37 -17.93 28.22
N ASN A 727 -2.70 -17.74 26.95
CA ASN A 727 -2.89 -18.84 26.01
C ASN A 727 -2.10 -18.62 24.71
N SER A 728 -1.81 -19.73 24.04
CA SER A 728 -1.22 -19.76 22.71
C SER A 728 -2.04 -20.72 21.86
N THR A 729 -2.47 -20.25 20.70
CA THR A 729 -3.17 -21.03 19.68
C THR A 729 -2.27 -21.16 18.46
N GLN A 730 -2.16 -22.36 17.92
CA GLN A 730 -1.43 -22.64 16.68
C GLN A 730 -2.34 -23.37 15.70
N SER A 731 -2.34 -22.93 14.43
CA SER A 731 -2.97 -23.67 13.34
C SER A 731 -2.03 -24.79 12.87
N SER A 732 -2.51 -26.04 12.88
CA SER A 732 -1.74 -27.16 12.32
C SER A 732 -1.70 -27.18 10.79
N LEU A 733 -2.55 -26.37 10.14
CA LEU A 733 -2.62 -26.28 8.69
C LEU A 733 -1.64 -25.23 8.13
N THR A 734 -1.64 -24.02 8.70
CA THR A 734 -0.80 -22.90 8.23
C THR A 734 0.51 -22.72 8.99
N GLY A 735 0.59 -23.25 10.20
CA GLY A 735 1.68 -22.96 11.13
C GLY A 735 1.58 -21.60 11.84
N TYR A 736 0.64 -20.72 11.43
CA TYR A 736 0.42 -19.44 12.09
C TYR A 736 -0.02 -19.61 13.55
N TYR A 737 0.33 -18.63 14.38
CA TYR A 737 -0.02 -18.63 15.79
C TYR A 737 -0.65 -17.32 16.26
N SER A 738 -1.38 -17.40 17.37
CA SER A 738 -1.96 -16.28 18.09
C SER A 738 -1.77 -16.47 19.59
N ARG A 739 -1.62 -15.37 20.33
CA ARG A 739 -1.55 -15.38 21.80
C ARG A 739 -2.71 -14.62 22.40
N GLY A 740 -3.37 -15.21 23.38
CA GLY A 740 -4.41 -14.57 24.17
C GLY A 740 -3.95 -14.29 25.60
N GLN A 741 -4.47 -13.21 26.18
CA GLN A 741 -4.29 -12.89 27.59
C GLN A 741 -5.61 -12.43 28.21
N VAL A 742 -5.90 -12.95 29.39
CA VAL A 742 -7.01 -12.52 30.25
C VAL A 742 -6.44 -12.07 31.58
N THR A 743 -6.82 -10.89 32.04
CA THR A 743 -6.52 -10.44 33.41
C THR A 743 -7.78 -9.88 34.01
N GLY A 744 -8.17 -10.31 35.19
CA GLY A 744 -9.39 -9.79 35.78
C GLY A 744 -9.54 -10.05 37.26
N TYR A 745 -10.65 -9.54 37.74
CA TYR A 745 -11.00 -9.49 39.15
C TYR A 745 -12.43 -9.98 39.34
N SER A 746 -12.68 -10.61 40.48
CA SER A 746 -14.02 -11.01 40.91
C SER A 746 -14.32 -10.42 42.28
N VAL A 747 -15.56 -10.06 42.53
CA VAL A 747 -16.08 -9.76 43.87
C VAL A 747 -17.45 -10.39 44.04
N GLY A 748 -17.74 -10.90 45.22
CA GLY A 748 -19.07 -11.41 45.50
C GLY A 748 -19.23 -12.03 46.87
N LEU A 749 -20.32 -12.78 47.01
CA LEU A 749 -20.79 -13.34 48.26
C LEU A 749 -20.94 -14.85 48.14
N TYR A 750 -20.81 -15.53 49.28
CA TYR A 750 -21.12 -16.94 49.41
C TYR A 750 -21.91 -17.19 50.70
N GLY A 751 -22.68 -18.26 50.71
CA GLY A 751 -23.37 -18.73 51.90
C GLY A 751 -23.44 -20.24 51.92
N THR A 752 -23.36 -20.83 53.10
CA THR A 752 -23.50 -22.28 53.27
C THR A 752 -24.40 -22.57 54.45
N TRP A 753 -25.14 -23.65 54.30
CA TRP A 753 -25.94 -24.27 55.34
C TRP A 753 -25.52 -25.72 55.54
N TYR A 754 -25.36 -26.14 56.80
CA TYR A 754 -25.22 -27.53 57.22
C TYR A 754 -26.40 -27.92 58.09
N ALA A 755 -26.98 -29.10 57.83
CA ALA A 755 -28.08 -29.65 58.63
C ALA A 755 -27.63 -30.14 60.02
N ASN A 756 -26.35 -30.48 60.17
CA ASN A 756 -25.75 -30.90 61.44
C ASN A 756 -24.28 -30.46 61.45
N ASP A 757 -23.94 -29.49 62.30
CA ASP A 757 -22.58 -28.93 62.41
C ASP A 757 -21.66 -29.79 63.29
N ALA A 758 -22.22 -30.56 64.24
CA ALA A 758 -21.45 -31.19 65.32
C ALA A 758 -20.55 -32.33 64.84
N ASP A 759 -21.04 -33.17 63.93
CA ASP A 759 -20.27 -34.27 63.32
C ASP A 759 -20.36 -34.28 61.79
N LYS A 760 -20.98 -33.25 61.20
CA LYS A 760 -21.19 -33.08 59.76
C LYS A 760 -21.88 -34.26 59.08
N THR A 761 -22.60 -35.10 59.83
CA THR A 761 -23.46 -36.14 59.24
C THR A 761 -24.69 -35.48 58.64
N GLY A 762 -24.95 -35.73 57.35
CA GLY A 762 -26.15 -35.24 56.68
C GLY A 762 -25.92 -34.19 55.60
N THR A 763 -26.97 -33.41 55.33
CA THR A 763 -27.06 -32.52 54.16
C THR A 763 -26.29 -31.22 54.36
N TYR A 764 -25.63 -30.75 53.30
CA TYR A 764 -25.17 -29.37 53.18
C TYR A 764 -25.67 -28.72 51.89
N VAL A 765 -25.75 -27.40 51.90
CA VAL A 765 -26.01 -26.56 50.72
C VAL A 765 -25.04 -25.38 50.73
N ASP A 766 -24.24 -25.21 49.68
CA ASP A 766 -23.36 -24.06 49.42
C ASP A 766 -23.88 -23.27 48.22
N THR A 767 -23.84 -21.94 48.33
CA THR A 767 -24.21 -21.04 47.24
C THR A 767 -23.21 -19.92 47.14
N TRP A 768 -22.95 -19.45 45.93
CA TRP A 768 -22.13 -18.28 45.69
C TRP A 768 -22.54 -17.51 44.45
N MET A 769 -22.25 -16.22 44.45
CA MET A 769 -22.47 -15.31 43.33
C MET A 769 -21.29 -14.34 43.24
N LEU A 770 -20.73 -14.20 42.04
CA LEU A 770 -19.60 -13.33 41.73
C LEU A 770 -19.97 -12.42 40.55
N TYR A 771 -19.59 -11.16 40.65
CA TYR A 771 -19.44 -10.28 39.51
C TYR A 771 -17.97 -10.25 39.09
N ASN A 772 -17.73 -10.46 37.80
CA ASN A 772 -16.39 -10.60 37.24
C ASN A 772 -16.16 -9.53 36.17
N CYS A 773 -14.96 -8.94 36.16
CA CYS A 773 -14.51 -8.01 35.14
C CYS A 773 -13.12 -8.41 34.65
N PHE A 774 -12.93 -8.44 33.34
CA PHE A 774 -11.68 -8.82 32.70
C PHE A 774 -11.29 -7.84 31.59
N ASP A 775 -9.98 -7.58 31.52
CA ASP A 775 -9.32 -7.01 30.37
C ASP A 775 -8.70 -8.14 29.54
N ASN A 776 -9.07 -8.20 28.26
CA ASN A 776 -8.66 -9.26 27.34
C ASN A 776 -7.80 -8.70 26.21
N LYS A 777 -6.86 -9.52 25.74
CA LYS A 777 -6.03 -9.23 24.57
C LYS A 777 -5.94 -10.43 23.65
N VAL A 778 -5.88 -10.16 22.35
CA VAL A 778 -5.50 -11.14 21.32
C VAL A 778 -4.40 -10.53 20.45
N MET A 779 -3.33 -11.29 20.26
CA MET A 779 -2.13 -10.90 19.54
C MET A 779 -1.87 -11.94 18.44
N GLY A 780 -2.35 -11.66 17.23
CA GLY A 780 -2.10 -12.48 16.05
C GLY A 780 -0.70 -12.25 15.48
N GLN A 781 -0.09 -13.30 14.92
CA GLN A 781 1.13 -13.14 14.11
C GLN A 781 0.85 -12.19 12.93
N GLU A 782 1.72 -11.21 12.70
CA GLU A 782 1.60 -10.22 11.60
C GLU A 782 0.29 -9.42 11.61
N GLN A 783 -0.36 -9.31 12.77
CA GLN A 783 -1.61 -8.58 12.93
C GLN A 783 -1.49 -7.55 14.07
N ALA A 784 -2.39 -6.57 14.07
CA ALA A 784 -2.50 -5.62 15.18
C ALA A 784 -2.91 -6.33 16.48
N THR A 785 -2.54 -5.75 17.63
CA THR A 785 -3.00 -6.25 18.93
C THR A 785 -4.40 -5.75 19.22
N GLU A 786 -5.33 -6.68 19.42
CA GLU A 786 -6.72 -6.40 19.74
C GLU A 786 -6.94 -6.39 21.26
N LYS A 787 -7.69 -5.41 21.75
CA LYS A 787 -7.99 -5.21 23.18
C LYS A 787 -9.48 -5.00 23.37
N TYR A 788 -10.07 -5.73 24.31
CA TYR A 788 -11.50 -5.67 24.60
C TYR A 788 -11.76 -6.07 26.05
N LYS A 789 -12.97 -5.81 26.54
CA LYS A 789 -13.37 -6.13 27.91
C LYS A 789 -14.40 -7.26 27.91
N SER A 790 -14.47 -7.98 29.02
CA SER A 790 -15.58 -8.87 29.33
C SER A 790 -16.02 -8.70 30.77
N SER A 791 -17.32 -8.81 31.00
CA SER A 791 -17.86 -8.75 32.36
C SER A 791 -19.14 -9.53 32.47
N GLY A 792 -19.51 -9.88 33.69
CA GLY A 792 -20.80 -10.52 33.94
C GLY A 792 -20.82 -11.31 35.22
N ILE A 793 -21.84 -12.14 35.35
CA ILE A 793 -22.18 -12.82 36.61
C ILE A 793 -21.89 -14.31 36.47
N THR A 794 -21.31 -14.87 37.51
CA THR A 794 -21.24 -16.33 37.70
C THR A 794 -21.88 -16.65 39.04
N ALA A 795 -22.76 -17.65 39.08
CA ALA A 795 -23.42 -18.08 40.30
C ALA A 795 -23.50 -19.60 40.38
N SER A 796 -23.57 -20.15 41.59
CA SER A 796 -23.61 -21.60 41.80
C SER A 796 -24.45 -21.97 43.00
N VAL A 797 -25.04 -23.16 42.93
CA VAL A 797 -25.61 -23.88 44.07
C VAL A 797 -25.02 -25.29 44.07
N GLU A 798 -24.46 -25.71 45.20
CA GLU A 798 -23.93 -27.04 45.45
C GLU A 798 -24.69 -27.64 46.65
N ALA A 799 -25.05 -28.92 46.56
CA ALA A 799 -25.62 -29.68 47.66
C ALA A 799 -24.99 -31.06 47.75
N GLY A 800 -24.84 -31.58 48.96
CA GLY A 800 -24.31 -32.92 49.16
C GLY A 800 -24.75 -33.52 50.49
N TYR A 801 -24.46 -34.80 50.67
CA TYR A 801 -24.82 -35.54 51.88
C TYR A 801 -23.66 -36.41 52.34
N SER A 802 -23.22 -36.26 53.58
CA SER A 802 -22.10 -37.05 54.13
C SER A 802 -22.59 -38.30 54.84
N PHE A 803 -22.18 -39.48 54.36
CA PHE A 803 -22.39 -40.78 54.99
C PHE A 803 -21.12 -41.23 55.72
N LYS A 804 -21.27 -41.57 57.00
CA LYS A 804 -20.22 -42.27 57.75
C LYS A 804 -20.30 -43.76 57.43
N LEU A 805 -19.27 -44.32 56.81
CA LEU A 805 -19.20 -45.74 56.45
C LEU A 805 -18.73 -46.61 57.61
N GLY A 806 -17.92 -46.05 58.51
CA GLY A 806 -17.41 -46.74 59.69
C GLY A 806 -16.35 -45.93 60.42
N GLU A 807 -15.97 -46.39 61.61
CA GLU A 807 -14.91 -45.80 62.42
C GLU A 807 -14.11 -46.88 63.16
N ASN A 808 -12.85 -46.59 63.43
CA ASN A 808 -12.00 -47.32 64.36
C ASN A 808 -11.40 -46.34 65.38
N GLU A 809 -10.51 -46.80 66.27
CA GLU A 809 -9.96 -45.96 67.35
C GLU A 809 -9.28 -44.65 66.88
N ARG A 810 -8.84 -44.57 65.61
CA ARG A 810 -8.03 -43.44 65.12
C ARG A 810 -8.55 -42.78 63.84
N ASN A 811 -9.38 -43.47 63.06
CA ASN A 811 -9.85 -43.04 61.75
C ASN A 811 -11.35 -43.27 61.59
N SER A 812 -12.02 -42.35 60.90
CA SER A 812 -13.39 -42.49 60.41
C SER A 812 -13.42 -42.41 58.88
N TYR A 813 -14.28 -43.21 58.25
CA TYR A 813 -14.38 -43.34 56.79
C TYR A 813 -15.70 -42.76 56.31
N TRP A 814 -15.64 -41.94 55.27
CA TRP A 814 -16.78 -41.16 54.81
C TRP A 814 -16.97 -41.22 53.30
N LEU A 815 -18.23 -41.12 52.89
CA LEU A 815 -18.65 -41.03 51.49
C LEU A 815 -19.64 -39.88 51.35
N GLN A 816 -19.42 -39.01 50.36
CA GLN A 816 -20.20 -37.80 50.15
C GLN A 816 -20.58 -37.67 48.67
N PRO A 817 -21.77 -38.16 48.26
CA PRO A 817 -22.37 -37.74 47.00
C PRO A 817 -22.71 -36.25 47.03
N LYS A 818 -22.53 -35.60 45.88
CA LYS A 818 -22.78 -34.17 45.69
C LYS A 818 -23.22 -33.84 44.27
N ALA A 819 -23.97 -32.75 44.19
CA ALA A 819 -24.44 -32.15 42.96
C ALA A 819 -24.21 -30.65 43.01
N GLN A 820 -23.73 -30.07 41.92
CA GLN A 820 -23.52 -28.64 41.78
C GLN A 820 -24.04 -28.16 40.43
N VAL A 821 -24.68 -26.99 40.43
CA VAL A 821 -25.11 -26.28 39.23
C VAL A 821 -24.46 -24.90 39.25
N VAL A 822 -23.79 -24.53 38.16
CA VAL A 822 -23.12 -23.23 37.99
C VAL A 822 -23.68 -22.55 36.75
N TRP A 823 -24.26 -21.37 36.93
CA TRP A 823 -24.64 -20.47 35.86
C TRP A 823 -23.49 -19.52 35.53
N MET A 824 -23.13 -19.43 34.25
CA MET A 824 -22.06 -18.63 33.71
C MET A 824 -22.61 -17.66 32.67
N ASP A 825 -22.44 -16.37 32.91
CA ASP A 825 -22.90 -15.30 32.02
C ASP A 825 -21.90 -14.14 32.00
N VAL A 826 -20.60 -14.45 31.85
CA VAL A 826 -19.57 -13.45 31.54
C VAL A 826 -19.47 -13.35 30.03
N GLN A 827 -19.81 -12.18 29.50
CA GLN A 827 -19.83 -11.92 28.05
C GLN A 827 -18.73 -10.93 27.67
N ALA A 828 -18.09 -11.15 26.53
CA ALA A 828 -17.17 -10.17 25.94
C ALA A 828 -17.91 -9.10 25.12
N ASP A 829 -17.43 -7.86 25.22
CA ASP A 829 -17.91 -6.77 24.36
C ASP A 829 -17.67 -7.13 22.89
N SER A 830 -18.66 -6.84 22.02
CA SER A 830 -18.43 -6.96 20.57
C SER A 830 -17.48 -5.86 20.11
N HIS A 831 -16.44 -6.21 19.36
CA HIS A 831 -15.47 -5.25 18.82
C HIS A 831 -15.16 -5.53 17.35
N ARG A 832 -14.53 -4.56 16.69
CA ARG A 832 -14.03 -4.69 15.31
C ARG A 832 -12.52 -4.65 15.34
N GLU A 833 -11.87 -5.67 14.77
CA GLU A 833 -10.42 -5.73 14.63
C GLU A 833 -9.91 -4.65 13.67
N ALA A 834 -8.61 -4.34 13.72
CA ALA A 834 -7.99 -3.39 12.80
C ALA A 834 -8.11 -3.80 11.32
N ASN A 835 -8.19 -5.10 11.04
CA ASN A 835 -8.42 -5.65 9.69
C ASN A 835 -9.90 -5.61 9.24
N GLY A 836 -10.81 -5.07 10.07
CA GLY A 836 -12.22 -4.92 9.74
C GLY A 836 -13.15 -6.06 10.21
N THR A 837 -12.60 -7.18 10.72
CA THR A 837 -13.38 -8.32 11.21
C THR A 837 -14.17 -7.96 12.47
N ARG A 838 -15.48 -8.24 12.53
CA ARG A 838 -16.29 -8.05 13.75
C ARG A 838 -16.27 -9.32 14.59
N VAL A 839 -15.78 -9.23 15.82
CA VAL A 839 -15.73 -10.35 16.76
C VAL A 839 -16.82 -10.19 17.81
N LYS A 840 -17.59 -11.25 18.03
CA LYS A 840 -18.65 -11.31 19.03
C LYS A 840 -18.57 -12.62 19.82
N ASP A 841 -18.75 -12.50 21.14
CA ASP A 841 -19.07 -13.65 21.98
C ASP A 841 -20.46 -14.19 21.62
N ASN A 842 -20.50 -15.46 21.23
CA ASN A 842 -21.74 -16.12 20.82
C ASN A 842 -22.20 -17.17 21.84
N THR A 843 -21.61 -17.15 23.04
CA THR A 843 -22.02 -18.00 24.16
C THR A 843 -23.11 -17.29 24.95
N ASP A 844 -24.38 -17.48 24.58
CA ASP A 844 -25.54 -16.89 25.27
C ASP A 844 -25.82 -17.61 26.61
N GLY A 845 -24.89 -17.50 27.56
CA GLY A 845 -24.95 -18.13 28.87
C GLY A 845 -24.77 -19.66 28.84
N ASN A 846 -24.12 -20.20 29.86
CA ASN A 846 -23.92 -21.64 30.01
C ASN A 846 -24.31 -22.12 31.42
N LEU A 847 -24.97 -23.27 31.49
CA LEU A 847 -25.29 -23.96 32.73
C LEU A 847 -24.41 -25.21 32.84
N MET A 848 -23.46 -25.19 33.78
CA MET A 848 -22.63 -26.36 34.11
C MET A 848 -23.28 -27.14 35.24
N THR A 849 -23.51 -28.42 35.05
CA THR A 849 -23.89 -29.36 36.10
C THR A 849 -22.71 -30.26 36.43
N ARG A 850 -22.45 -30.48 37.71
CA ARG A 850 -21.41 -31.39 38.22
C ARG A 850 -22.05 -32.37 39.18
N LEU A 851 -21.96 -33.66 38.88
CA LEU A 851 -22.41 -34.74 39.75
C LEU A 851 -21.19 -35.56 40.16
N GLY A 852 -21.01 -35.83 41.43
CA GLY A 852 -19.87 -36.62 41.86
C GLY A 852 -19.95 -37.15 43.28
N VAL A 853 -18.89 -37.87 43.65
CA VAL A 853 -18.76 -38.53 44.95
C VAL A 853 -17.36 -38.29 45.49
N LYS A 854 -17.26 -37.77 46.72
CA LYS A 854 -16.01 -37.63 47.49
C LYS A 854 -15.94 -38.74 48.53
N ALA A 855 -14.86 -39.50 48.56
CA ALA A 855 -14.55 -40.45 49.63
C ALA A 855 -13.35 -39.90 50.41
N PHE A 856 -13.46 -39.86 51.74
CA PHE A 856 -12.41 -39.29 52.59
C PHE A 856 -12.26 -40.06 53.90
N ILE A 857 -11.06 -39.99 54.46
CA ILE A 857 -10.72 -40.55 55.77
C ILE A 857 -10.47 -39.38 56.68
N ASN A 858 -11.01 -39.38 57.89
CA ASN A 858 -10.74 -38.36 58.88
C ASN A 858 -10.04 -38.99 60.10
N GLY A 859 -8.83 -38.54 60.45
CA GLY A 859 -8.04 -39.12 61.54
C GLY A 859 -6.69 -38.45 61.78
N HIS A 860 -5.92 -38.99 62.73
CA HIS A 860 -4.58 -38.47 63.09
C HIS A 860 -3.58 -39.58 63.46
N ASN A 861 -2.29 -39.28 63.34
CA ASN A 861 -1.21 -40.21 63.73
C ASN A 861 -1.03 -40.24 65.25
N ALA A 862 -0.52 -41.35 65.81
CA ALA A 862 -0.20 -41.46 67.24
C ALA A 862 0.75 -40.39 67.77
N ILE A 863 1.64 -39.87 66.92
CA ILE A 863 2.55 -38.77 67.27
C ILE A 863 1.78 -37.44 67.50
N ASP A 864 0.56 -37.33 66.99
CA ASP A 864 -0.29 -36.16 67.09
C ASP A 864 -1.39 -36.28 68.16
N ASP A 865 -1.40 -37.36 68.95
CA ASP A 865 -2.28 -37.54 70.11
C ASP A 865 -2.13 -36.33 71.07
N GLY A 866 -3.25 -35.67 71.39
CA GLY A 866 -3.29 -34.47 72.25
C GLY A 866 -2.82 -33.16 71.60
N LYS A 867 -2.49 -33.14 70.30
CA LYS A 867 -2.02 -31.93 69.59
C LYS A 867 -3.09 -31.22 68.75
N SER A 868 -4.33 -31.69 68.79
CA SER A 868 -5.47 -31.14 68.00
C SER A 868 -5.16 -31.02 66.49
N ARG A 869 -4.41 -31.98 65.96
CA ARG A 869 -4.12 -32.11 64.54
C ARG A 869 -4.91 -33.25 63.95
N GLU A 870 -5.44 -33.03 62.77
CA GLU A 870 -6.30 -33.98 62.07
C GLU A 870 -6.07 -33.84 60.58
N PHE A 871 -6.07 -34.97 59.87
CA PHE A 871 -5.77 -35.04 58.45
C PHE A 871 -6.88 -35.78 57.71
N GLN A 872 -7.28 -35.20 56.59
CA GLN A 872 -8.34 -35.67 55.72
C GLN A 872 -7.85 -35.90 54.28
N PRO A 873 -7.17 -37.02 53.99
CA PRO A 873 -6.93 -37.43 52.61
C PRO A 873 -8.25 -37.82 51.93
N PHE A 874 -8.41 -37.43 50.67
CA PHE A 874 -9.63 -37.71 49.91
C PHE A 874 -9.36 -38.01 48.44
N VAL A 875 -10.31 -38.73 47.85
CA VAL A 875 -10.46 -38.92 46.40
C VAL A 875 -11.89 -38.53 46.01
N GLU A 876 -12.02 -37.88 44.87
CA GLU A 876 -13.29 -37.39 44.35
C GLU A 876 -13.37 -37.64 42.86
N ALA A 877 -14.49 -38.23 42.42
CA ALA A 877 -14.79 -38.43 41.01
C ALA A 877 -16.05 -37.65 40.65
N ASN A 878 -16.01 -36.89 39.56
CA ASN A 878 -17.14 -36.12 39.07
C ASN A 878 -17.38 -36.32 37.57
N TRP A 879 -18.65 -36.29 37.19
CA TRP A 879 -19.10 -36.03 35.83
C TRP A 879 -19.58 -34.58 35.73
N ILE A 880 -19.06 -33.84 34.75
CA ILE A 880 -19.40 -32.45 34.48
C ILE A 880 -20.07 -32.37 33.11
N HIS A 881 -21.22 -31.71 33.05
CA HIS A 881 -22.00 -31.48 31.85
C HIS A 881 -22.22 -29.99 31.62
N ASN A 882 -21.98 -29.50 30.41
CA ASN A 882 -22.25 -28.12 29.99
C ASN A 882 -23.41 -28.10 28.98
N THR A 883 -24.38 -27.22 29.18
CA THR A 883 -25.50 -27.08 28.23
C THR A 883 -25.07 -26.48 26.90
N GLN A 884 -24.10 -25.57 26.93
CA GLN A 884 -23.51 -24.94 25.74
C GLN A 884 -21.99 -25.11 25.73
N THR A 885 -21.40 -25.19 24.54
CA THR A 885 -19.94 -25.06 24.36
C THR A 885 -19.60 -23.58 24.18
N THR A 886 -18.42 -23.16 24.65
CA THR A 886 -17.94 -21.80 24.41
C THR A 886 -17.76 -21.59 22.91
N SER A 887 -18.34 -20.51 22.39
CA SER A 887 -18.28 -20.16 20.97
C SER A 887 -17.94 -18.68 20.76
N VAL A 888 -17.28 -18.41 19.64
CA VAL A 888 -17.00 -17.06 19.15
C VAL A 888 -17.53 -16.95 17.73
N LYS A 889 -18.01 -15.76 17.35
CA LYS A 889 -18.37 -15.42 15.98
C LYS A 889 -17.40 -14.37 15.45
N MET A 890 -16.74 -14.66 14.34
CA MET A 890 -15.93 -13.71 13.57
C MET A 890 -16.69 -13.43 12.27
N ASP A 891 -17.29 -12.23 12.19
CA ASP A 891 -18.31 -11.84 11.23
C ASP A 891 -19.46 -12.84 11.14
N ASP A 892 -19.50 -13.65 10.08
CA ASP A 892 -20.55 -14.64 9.83
C ASP A 892 -20.16 -16.07 10.19
N VAL A 893 -18.90 -16.31 10.55
CA VAL A 893 -18.39 -17.63 10.87
C VAL A 893 -18.33 -17.83 12.37
N SER A 894 -18.99 -18.87 12.86
CA SER A 894 -18.88 -19.30 14.26
C SER A 894 -17.88 -20.43 14.40
N ASN A 895 -17.07 -20.37 15.45
CA ASN A 895 -16.19 -21.46 15.85
C ASN A 895 -16.39 -21.74 17.33
N ASP A 896 -16.34 -23.01 17.72
CA ASP A 896 -16.62 -23.46 19.08
C ASP A 896 -15.50 -24.34 19.65
N MET A 897 -15.51 -24.50 20.96
CA MET A 897 -14.56 -25.33 21.69
C MET A 897 -15.02 -26.80 21.70
N ARG A 898 -14.22 -27.71 21.14
CA ARG A 898 -14.53 -29.15 21.16
C ARG A 898 -14.22 -29.79 22.51
N GLY A 899 -15.01 -30.81 22.87
CA GLY A 899 -14.69 -31.71 23.98
C GLY A 899 -15.15 -31.25 25.37
N THR A 900 -15.86 -30.12 25.48
CA THR A 900 -16.24 -29.55 26.78
C THR A 900 -17.67 -29.85 27.21
N LYS A 901 -18.48 -30.52 26.38
CA LYS A 901 -19.88 -30.81 26.69
C LYS A 901 -20.04 -31.82 27.83
N ASN A 902 -19.23 -32.89 27.83
CA ASN A 902 -19.17 -33.89 28.90
C ASN A 902 -17.72 -34.09 29.29
N ILE A 903 -17.42 -33.94 30.57
CA ILE A 903 -16.06 -34.00 31.12
C ILE A 903 -16.07 -34.94 32.33
N GLY A 904 -15.15 -35.90 32.36
CA GLY A 904 -14.82 -36.66 33.55
C GLY A 904 -13.74 -35.94 34.36
N GLU A 905 -13.91 -35.86 35.67
CA GLU A 905 -12.92 -35.27 36.59
C GLU A 905 -12.55 -36.26 37.68
N LEU A 906 -11.25 -36.41 37.92
CA LEU A 906 -10.70 -37.08 39.11
C LEU A 906 -9.90 -36.05 39.92
N LYS A 907 -10.17 -35.97 41.21
CA LYS A 907 -9.50 -35.07 42.16
C LYS A 907 -8.99 -35.86 43.36
N VAL A 908 -7.75 -35.61 43.74
CA VAL A 908 -7.13 -36.19 44.93
C VAL A 908 -6.52 -35.08 45.76
N GLY A 909 -6.59 -35.19 47.08
CA GLY A 909 -6.06 -34.15 47.95
C GLY A 909 -5.97 -34.56 49.40
N VAL A 910 -5.46 -33.63 50.18
CA VAL A 910 -5.38 -33.73 51.63
C VAL A 910 -5.75 -32.38 52.24
N GLU A 911 -6.58 -32.44 53.27
CA GLU A 911 -6.91 -31.30 54.12
C GLU A 911 -6.34 -31.59 55.51
N GLY A 912 -5.88 -30.58 56.24
CA GLY A 912 -5.25 -30.79 57.53
C GLY A 912 -5.44 -29.63 58.48
N GLN A 913 -5.87 -29.94 59.70
CA GLN A 913 -5.81 -29.03 60.84
C GLN A 913 -4.41 -29.05 61.42
N ILE A 914 -3.70 -27.93 61.31
CA ILE A 914 -2.33 -27.82 61.83
C ILE A 914 -2.35 -27.32 63.27
N THR A 915 -3.27 -26.41 63.57
CA THR A 915 -3.57 -25.90 64.92
C THR A 915 -5.08 -25.62 65.00
N PRO A 916 -5.66 -25.42 66.20
CA PRO A 916 -7.07 -25.03 66.32
C PRO A 916 -7.49 -23.76 65.54
N ARG A 917 -6.51 -22.94 65.12
CA ARG A 917 -6.74 -21.72 64.35
C ARG A 917 -6.31 -21.79 62.89
N LEU A 918 -5.62 -22.85 62.46
CA LEU A 918 -5.00 -22.93 61.14
C LEU A 918 -5.31 -24.25 60.44
N ASN A 919 -6.01 -24.15 59.32
CA ASN A 919 -6.28 -25.24 58.39
C ASN A 919 -5.56 -25.01 57.07
N VAL A 920 -5.01 -26.07 56.50
CA VAL A 920 -4.33 -26.06 55.20
C VAL A 920 -4.87 -27.20 54.35
N TRP A 921 -5.08 -26.97 53.05
CA TRP A 921 -5.46 -28.02 52.12
C TRP A 921 -4.70 -27.90 50.81
N SER A 922 -4.46 -29.05 50.18
CA SER A 922 -3.92 -29.11 48.83
C SER A 922 -4.55 -30.24 48.04
N ASN A 923 -4.76 -30.01 46.75
CA ASN A 923 -5.32 -31.01 45.86
C ASN A 923 -4.82 -30.84 44.42
N VAL A 924 -4.91 -31.93 43.67
CA VAL A 924 -4.69 -31.97 42.23
C VAL A 924 -5.94 -32.57 41.58
N ALA A 925 -6.42 -31.94 40.52
CA ALA A 925 -7.54 -32.41 39.72
C ALA A 925 -7.13 -32.57 38.26
N GLN A 926 -7.60 -33.64 37.63
CA GLN A 926 -7.49 -33.86 36.20
C GLN A 926 -8.88 -33.97 35.60
N GLN A 927 -9.18 -33.11 34.64
CA GLN A 927 -10.36 -33.15 33.80
C GLN A 927 -10.00 -33.69 32.41
N ILE A 928 -10.84 -34.55 31.87
CA ILE A 928 -10.70 -35.12 30.53
C ILE A 928 -12.07 -35.08 29.88
N GLY A 929 -12.12 -34.53 28.67
CA GLY A 929 -13.31 -34.52 27.83
C GLY A 929 -13.03 -35.21 26.50
N ASP A 930 -14.06 -35.30 25.68
CA ASP A 930 -13.93 -35.90 24.35
C ASP A 930 -13.01 -35.07 23.44
N LYS A 931 -12.54 -35.65 22.32
CA LYS A 931 -11.81 -34.94 21.25
C LYS A 931 -10.56 -34.14 21.69
N GLY A 932 -9.95 -34.52 22.82
CA GLY A 932 -8.65 -34.01 23.25
C GLY A 932 -8.69 -32.82 24.20
N TYR A 933 -9.84 -32.51 24.81
CA TYR A 933 -9.89 -31.57 25.93
C TYR A 933 -9.23 -32.18 27.19
N SER A 934 -8.32 -31.44 27.80
CA SER A 934 -7.72 -31.82 29.07
C SER A 934 -7.43 -30.59 29.92
N ASP A 935 -7.66 -30.68 31.21
CA ASP A 935 -7.35 -29.60 32.15
C ASP A 935 -6.80 -30.14 33.47
N THR A 936 -5.58 -29.72 33.81
CA THR A 936 -4.87 -30.14 35.01
C THR A 936 -4.82 -28.97 35.97
N ARG A 937 -5.33 -29.12 37.19
CA ARG A 937 -5.36 -28.06 38.21
C ARG A 937 -4.63 -28.51 39.47
N GLY A 938 -3.80 -27.62 40.01
CA GLY A 938 -3.24 -27.71 41.35
C GLY A 938 -3.77 -26.59 42.22
N MET A 939 -4.13 -26.92 43.47
CA MET A 939 -4.64 -25.95 44.43
C MET A 939 -3.90 -26.07 45.76
N LEU A 940 -3.64 -24.91 46.37
CA LEU A 940 -3.21 -24.77 47.75
C LEU A 940 -4.10 -23.72 48.42
N GLY A 941 -4.67 -24.06 49.57
CA GLY A 941 -5.45 -23.12 50.35
C GLY A 941 -5.12 -23.17 51.83
N VAL A 942 -5.39 -22.05 52.49
CA VAL A 942 -5.15 -21.81 53.90
C VAL A 942 -6.36 -21.09 54.48
N LYS A 943 -6.75 -21.46 55.69
CA LYS A 943 -7.80 -20.80 56.46
C LYS A 943 -7.32 -20.54 57.88
N TYR A 944 -7.55 -19.31 58.35
CA TYR A 944 -7.22 -18.88 59.69
C TYR A 944 -8.49 -18.42 60.44
N ASN A 945 -8.67 -18.92 61.66
CA ASN A 945 -9.80 -18.59 62.53
C ASN A 945 -9.31 -17.66 63.66
N PHE A 946 -9.95 -16.50 63.85
CA PHE A 946 -9.52 -15.45 64.78
C PHE A 946 -10.00 -15.65 66.23
#